data_AF-A0A7W7LT27-F1
#
_entry.id   AF-A0A7W7LT27-F1
#
_cell.length_a   1.000
_cell.length_b   1.000
_cell.length_c   1.000
_cell.angle_alpha   90.00
_cell.angle_beta   90.00
_cell.angle_gamma   90.00
#
_symmetry.space_group_name_H-M   'P 1'
#
loop_
_entity.id
_entity.type
_entity.pdbx_description
1 polymer ?
#
loop_
_entity_poly.entity_id
_entity_poly.type
_entity_poly.pdbx_seq_one_letter_code
_entity_poly.pdbx_strand_id
1 'polypeptide(L)'
;MNAKQAAGVMPKVDTQVRQVGNGLEKIYGGLLALGDLDGMPESQRKPRLISRALTAQAVRMVTGFSPADAAATVIDGHADQGIDAIAVVGGPNPHVYLVQGKWSPEGRAAADRKAVLELFAGLRLIDDEDFAPFNPRGRQLAEYAKSVMDQGPVPVTQVVVLMRPEEPGEGFRQALVTGEQPFNRYGDRLDHKIILAPEVWASVRKDLAPEPVELSATLFPWFGITSPYVSYQGVVIAEEIAEWAKSGSNLFNLNIRNPLGRTSINNALIETLTQEPASFWYFNNGITVLCDAADTAHQSMLAPQHRPLTLTLHNASVVNGAQTVRSVAEAMAAGTAAAEAQIGVRIIVTGKREDFARKTTQATNRQNSVGPRDFIALDPVQAAILEEMRAELGLEYSVRRSELDPPEETGCSVIEAACALACAHPDSQYAARMATTLDVLWERGSQGIYDVLFRPQPGAYLLWNAVQVLRAIRRSLHQLRSRYAGRGAALTEHGVYLISHLVFRRLDTEAINEPDPTLEWAVRAVAQVPALVAELLPAVAAAIDDLYTERSRIQAVCADVTRCREVVERLLGTTAEPEARPKLDKYRRVPAQRKPRRPNAVHVLVDKGVLEEGAPLTLHMAYPLEAEALRDWLTQNQKRSLATWVNHRSKPILWAADGKQYSPSGLITRMWELAEWKERPVANQGTARWVTKTGETLADLAWRVLGELEEPDEDTPTVSADD
;
A
#
# COMPACT_ATOMS: atom_id res chain seq x y z
N MET A 1 -31.25 -29.56 10.48
CA MET A 1 -30.19 -28.52 10.49
C MET A 1 -30.18 -27.88 9.12
N ASN A 2 -30.48 -26.58 9.05
CA ASN A 2 -30.87 -25.88 7.81
C ASN A 2 -29.70 -25.60 6.86
N ALA A 3 -29.91 -25.93 5.58
CA ALA A 3 -29.05 -25.64 4.43
C ALA A 3 -28.99 -24.14 4.04
N LYS A 4 -28.96 -23.24 5.03
CA LYS A 4 -28.91 -21.77 4.83
C LYS A 4 -27.55 -21.13 5.15
N GLN A 5 -26.51 -21.92 5.44
CA GLN A 5 -25.20 -21.40 5.87
C GLN A 5 -24.09 -21.42 4.80
N ALA A 6 -24.40 -21.70 3.53
CA ALA A 6 -23.42 -21.67 2.43
C ALA A 6 -23.80 -20.72 1.28
N ALA A 7 -24.67 -19.74 1.52
CA ALA A 7 -24.86 -18.65 0.57
C ALA A 7 -23.78 -17.59 0.85
N GLY A 8 -22.73 -17.56 0.03
CA GLY A 8 -21.87 -16.38 -0.06
C GLY A 8 -22.74 -15.15 -0.26
N VAL A 9 -22.47 -14.09 0.49
CA VAL A 9 -23.23 -12.83 0.40
C VAL A 9 -23.10 -12.34 -1.05
N MET A 10 -24.14 -12.55 -1.86
CA MET A 10 -24.16 -12.03 -3.22
C MET A 10 -24.05 -10.50 -3.13
N PRO A 11 -23.10 -9.86 -3.84
CA PRO A 11 -23.02 -8.41 -3.85
C PRO A 11 -24.34 -7.83 -4.36
N LYS A 12 -24.69 -6.62 -3.88
CA LYS A 12 -25.87 -5.90 -4.37
C LYS A 12 -25.83 -5.82 -5.89
N VAL A 13 -27.00 -5.87 -6.54
CA VAL A 13 -27.13 -5.89 -8.01
C VAL A 13 -26.33 -4.76 -8.65
N ASP A 14 -26.38 -3.56 -8.07
CA ASP A 14 -25.64 -2.38 -8.55
C ASP A 14 -24.12 -2.60 -8.55
N THR A 15 -23.59 -3.29 -7.54
CA THR A 15 -22.16 -3.66 -7.47
C THR A 15 -21.81 -4.68 -8.57
N GLN A 16 -22.63 -5.72 -8.77
CA GLN A 16 -22.39 -6.70 -9.85
C GLN A 16 -22.35 -6.04 -11.22
N VAL A 17 -23.28 -5.13 -11.48
CA VAL A 17 -23.36 -4.41 -12.75
C VAL A 17 -22.10 -3.60 -12.99
N ARG A 18 -21.66 -2.82 -12.00
CA ARG A 18 -20.45 -2.01 -12.14
C ARG A 18 -19.19 -2.86 -12.31
N GLN A 19 -19.05 -3.97 -11.58
CA GLN A 19 -17.94 -4.91 -11.73
C GLN A 19 -17.89 -5.53 -13.13
N VAL A 20 -19.05 -5.93 -13.68
CA VAL A 20 -19.14 -6.42 -15.06
C VAL A 20 -18.74 -5.32 -16.04
N GLY A 21 -19.22 -4.09 -15.87
CA GLY A 21 -18.86 -2.96 -16.73
C GLY A 21 -17.35 -2.74 -16.81
N ASN A 22 -16.69 -2.67 -15.64
CA ASN A 22 -15.24 -2.47 -15.55
C ASN A 22 -14.44 -3.66 -16.10
N GLY A 23 -14.91 -4.89 -15.85
CA GLY A 23 -14.28 -6.10 -16.40
C GLY A 23 -14.39 -6.19 -17.91
N LEU A 24 -15.57 -5.88 -18.48
CA LEU A 24 -15.80 -5.82 -19.92
C LEU A 24 -14.93 -4.74 -20.58
N GLU A 25 -14.82 -3.55 -19.97
CA GLU A 25 -13.95 -2.48 -20.46
C GLU A 25 -12.48 -2.91 -20.49
N LYS A 26 -12.00 -3.64 -19.46
CA LYS A 26 -10.65 -4.18 -19.42
C LYS A 26 -10.38 -5.25 -20.49
N ILE A 27 -11.35 -6.13 -20.73
CA ILE A 27 -11.22 -7.25 -21.70
C ILE A 27 -11.31 -6.74 -23.14
N TYR A 28 -12.28 -5.87 -23.43
CA TYR A 28 -12.67 -5.51 -24.80
C TYR A 28 -12.34 -4.07 -25.21
N GLY A 29 -11.90 -3.21 -24.29
CA GLY A 29 -11.71 -1.77 -24.55
C GLY A 29 -10.78 -1.45 -25.72
N GLY A 30 -9.82 -2.33 -26.02
CA GLY A 30 -8.92 -2.21 -27.18
C GLY A 30 -9.27 -3.10 -28.38
N LEU A 31 -10.33 -3.91 -28.30
CA LEU A 31 -10.66 -4.93 -29.31
C LEU A 31 -11.90 -4.57 -30.15
N LEU A 32 -12.76 -3.68 -29.64
CA LEU A 32 -13.99 -3.28 -30.31
C LEU A 32 -13.72 -2.17 -31.34
N ALA A 33 -14.46 -2.19 -32.45
CA ALA A 33 -14.46 -1.09 -33.40
C ALA A 33 -15.22 0.10 -32.81
N LEU A 34 -14.55 1.26 -32.70
CA LEU A 34 -15.11 2.49 -32.11
C LEU A 34 -15.19 3.67 -33.10
N GLY A 35 -14.87 3.45 -34.37
CA GLY A 35 -14.75 4.54 -35.35
C GLY A 35 -16.04 5.33 -35.59
N ASP A 36 -17.20 4.72 -35.35
CA ASP A 36 -18.50 5.38 -35.41
C ASP A 36 -18.88 6.14 -34.13
N LEU A 37 -18.09 6.00 -33.06
CA LEU A 37 -18.21 6.70 -31.79
C LEU A 37 -17.19 7.85 -31.64
N ASP A 38 -16.33 8.04 -32.64
CA ASP A 38 -15.35 9.12 -32.66
C ASP A 38 -16.04 10.50 -32.70
N GLY A 39 -15.65 11.38 -31.79
CA GLY A 39 -16.24 12.72 -31.64
C GLY A 39 -17.50 12.80 -30.78
N MET A 40 -18.02 11.67 -30.26
CA MET A 40 -19.13 11.69 -29.31
C MET A 40 -18.68 12.06 -27.88
N PRO A 41 -19.51 12.76 -27.09
CA PRO A 41 -19.23 12.97 -25.67
C PRO A 41 -19.06 11.65 -24.91
N GLU A 42 -18.17 11.64 -23.92
CA GLU A 42 -17.86 10.43 -23.14
C GLU A 42 -19.10 9.81 -22.47
N SER A 43 -20.06 10.65 -22.06
CA SER A 43 -21.35 10.25 -21.50
C SER A 43 -22.22 9.42 -22.43
N GLN A 44 -22.05 9.53 -23.75
CA GLN A 44 -22.76 8.73 -24.76
C GLN A 44 -21.91 7.58 -25.28
N ARG A 45 -20.59 7.77 -25.34
CA ARG A 45 -19.63 6.77 -25.82
C ARG A 45 -19.54 5.57 -24.87
N LYS A 46 -19.42 5.80 -23.55
CA LYS A 46 -19.16 4.74 -22.57
C LYS A 46 -20.29 3.71 -22.49
N PRO A 47 -21.59 4.08 -22.42
CA PRO A 47 -22.67 3.09 -22.42
C PRO A 47 -22.72 2.22 -23.69
N ARG A 48 -22.44 2.80 -24.87
CA ARG A 48 -22.41 2.06 -26.14
C ARG A 48 -21.24 1.08 -26.20
N LEU A 49 -20.06 1.49 -25.74
CA LEU A 49 -18.89 0.62 -25.65
C LEU A 49 -19.16 -0.59 -24.74
N ILE A 50 -19.78 -0.36 -23.57
CA ILE A 50 -20.12 -1.45 -22.65
C ILE A 50 -21.19 -2.36 -23.24
N SER A 51 -22.19 -1.82 -23.96
CA SER A 51 -23.19 -2.65 -24.65
C SER A 51 -22.55 -3.56 -25.69
N ARG A 52 -21.63 -3.04 -26.52
CA ARG A 52 -20.84 -3.85 -27.47
C ARG A 52 -20.01 -4.93 -26.79
N ALA A 53 -19.36 -4.57 -25.68
CA ALA A 53 -18.55 -5.51 -24.91
C ALA A 53 -19.40 -6.61 -24.27
N LEU A 54 -20.62 -6.28 -23.80
CA LEU A 54 -21.59 -7.25 -23.28
C LEU A 54 -21.99 -8.25 -24.38
N THR A 55 -22.29 -7.76 -25.58
CA THR A 55 -22.62 -8.59 -26.74
C THR A 55 -21.46 -9.51 -27.12
N ALA A 56 -20.22 -9.00 -27.18
CA ALA A 56 -19.03 -9.81 -27.42
C ALA A 56 -18.86 -10.90 -26.34
N GLN A 57 -19.07 -10.57 -25.06
CA GLN A 57 -19.00 -11.55 -23.99
C GLN A 57 -20.06 -12.64 -24.13
N ALA A 58 -21.29 -12.29 -24.52
CA ALA A 58 -22.34 -13.26 -24.78
C ALA A 58 -21.99 -14.21 -25.94
N VAL A 59 -21.43 -13.69 -27.04
CA VAL A 59 -20.89 -14.52 -28.13
C VAL A 59 -19.87 -15.50 -27.59
N ARG A 60 -18.91 -15.03 -26.78
CA ARG A 60 -17.87 -15.89 -26.22
C ARG A 60 -18.44 -16.97 -25.29
N MET A 61 -19.46 -16.65 -24.50
CA MET A 61 -20.12 -17.61 -23.61
C MET A 61 -20.84 -18.75 -24.36
N VAL A 62 -21.32 -18.51 -25.59
CA VAL A 62 -22.02 -19.53 -26.39
C VAL A 62 -21.12 -20.24 -27.40
N THR A 63 -20.03 -19.61 -27.83
CA THR A 63 -19.12 -20.16 -28.87
C THR A 63 -17.78 -20.68 -28.32
N GLY A 64 -17.32 -20.18 -27.16
CA GLY A 64 -15.97 -20.43 -26.65
C GLY A 64 -14.86 -19.67 -27.37
N PHE A 65 -15.19 -18.69 -28.22
CA PHE A 65 -14.23 -17.88 -28.96
C PHE A 65 -13.23 -17.12 -28.07
N SER A 66 -12.10 -16.71 -28.65
CA SER A 66 -11.20 -15.77 -27.99
C SER A 66 -11.87 -14.39 -27.84
N PRO A 67 -11.42 -13.52 -26.91
CA PRO A 67 -11.96 -12.16 -26.82
C PRO A 67 -11.88 -11.37 -28.13
N ALA A 68 -10.81 -11.55 -28.90
CA ALA A 68 -10.61 -10.88 -30.18
C ALA A 68 -11.60 -11.40 -31.25
N ASP A 69 -11.77 -12.72 -31.35
CA ASP A 69 -12.71 -13.32 -32.30
C ASP A 69 -14.17 -12.96 -31.96
N ALA A 70 -14.52 -12.96 -30.67
CA ALA A 70 -15.85 -12.54 -30.23
C ALA A 70 -16.10 -11.06 -30.55
N ALA A 71 -15.15 -10.16 -30.29
CA ALA A 71 -15.23 -8.76 -30.69
C ALA A 71 -15.29 -8.59 -32.22
N ALA A 72 -14.71 -9.53 -32.99
CA ALA A 72 -14.76 -9.54 -34.44
C ALA A 72 -16.19 -9.73 -35.00
N THR A 73 -17.09 -10.35 -34.23
CA THR A 73 -18.48 -10.65 -34.66
C THR A 73 -19.49 -9.54 -34.37
N VAL A 74 -19.12 -8.51 -33.59
CA VAL A 74 -20.03 -7.42 -33.18
C VAL A 74 -20.24 -6.43 -34.33
N ILE A 75 -21.51 -6.17 -34.63
CA ILE A 75 -21.98 -5.27 -35.70
C ILE A 75 -22.90 -4.15 -35.19
N ASP A 76 -23.20 -4.12 -33.88
CA ASP A 76 -23.97 -3.07 -33.19
C ASP A 76 -23.60 -1.67 -33.65
N GLY A 77 -24.58 -0.92 -34.16
CA GLY A 77 -24.37 0.39 -34.78
C GLY A 77 -25.52 0.78 -35.69
N HIS A 78 -25.30 1.77 -36.57
CA HIS A 78 -26.32 2.10 -37.57
C HIS A 78 -26.57 0.90 -38.50
N ALA A 79 -27.84 0.59 -38.78
CA ALA A 79 -28.25 -0.45 -39.72
C ALA A 79 -27.77 -1.88 -39.33
N ASP A 80 -27.89 -2.23 -38.06
CA ASP A 80 -27.64 -3.58 -37.49
C ASP A 80 -28.83 -4.54 -37.65
N GLN A 81 -29.99 -4.02 -38.06
CA GLN A 81 -31.24 -4.78 -38.27
C GLN A 81 -31.68 -5.57 -37.02
N GLY A 82 -31.40 -5.04 -35.83
CA GLY A 82 -31.77 -5.67 -34.56
C GLY A 82 -30.87 -6.83 -34.13
N ILE A 83 -29.77 -7.08 -34.85
CA ILE A 83 -28.75 -8.07 -34.50
C ILE A 83 -27.46 -7.34 -34.14
N ASP A 84 -27.04 -7.41 -32.89
CA ASP A 84 -25.84 -6.72 -32.41
C ASP A 84 -24.55 -7.48 -32.74
N ALA A 85 -24.63 -8.81 -32.89
CA ALA A 85 -23.53 -9.65 -33.36
C ALA A 85 -24.02 -10.90 -34.12
N ILE A 86 -23.24 -11.31 -35.12
CA ILE A 86 -23.45 -12.53 -35.90
C ILE A 86 -22.20 -13.39 -35.75
N ALA A 87 -22.30 -14.51 -35.04
CA ALA A 87 -21.20 -15.44 -34.84
C ALA A 87 -21.48 -16.78 -35.50
N VAL A 88 -20.50 -17.28 -36.26
CA VAL A 88 -20.61 -18.53 -37.01
C VAL A 88 -19.51 -19.46 -36.54
N VAL A 89 -19.89 -20.55 -35.87
CA VAL A 89 -18.98 -21.63 -35.47
C VAL A 89 -18.88 -22.59 -36.65
N GLY A 90 -17.71 -22.67 -37.27
CA GLY A 90 -17.42 -23.63 -38.34
C GLY A 90 -16.96 -24.99 -37.81
N GLY A 91 -16.66 -25.92 -38.72
CA GLY A 91 -16.14 -27.26 -38.40
C GLY A 91 -17.16 -28.37 -38.63
N PRO A 92 -17.00 -29.55 -38.02
CA PRO A 92 -17.85 -30.71 -38.28
C PRO A 92 -19.31 -30.55 -37.80
N ASN A 93 -19.54 -29.67 -36.82
CA ASN A 93 -20.87 -29.31 -36.31
C ASN A 93 -21.05 -27.79 -36.41
N PRO A 94 -21.38 -27.26 -37.60
CA PRO A 94 -21.57 -25.83 -37.77
C PRO A 94 -22.76 -25.32 -36.96
N HIS A 95 -22.68 -24.08 -36.45
CA HIS A 95 -23.74 -23.42 -35.69
C HIS A 95 -23.71 -21.91 -35.91
N VAL A 96 -24.88 -21.28 -36.09
CA VAL A 96 -25.00 -19.82 -36.23
C VAL A 96 -25.64 -19.21 -34.98
N TYR A 97 -25.04 -18.15 -34.43
CA TYR A 97 -25.56 -17.40 -33.30
C TYR A 97 -25.88 -15.97 -33.71
N LEU A 98 -27.10 -15.53 -33.45
CA LEU A 98 -27.53 -14.14 -33.60
C LEU A 98 -27.72 -13.55 -32.22
N VAL A 99 -26.91 -12.56 -31.86
CA VAL A 99 -26.86 -12.04 -30.50
C VAL A 99 -27.40 -10.62 -30.45
N GLN A 100 -28.26 -10.35 -29.47
CA GLN A 100 -28.73 -9.02 -29.10
C GLN A 100 -28.41 -8.75 -27.64
N GLY A 101 -27.75 -7.63 -27.36
CA GLY A 101 -27.29 -7.25 -26.03
C GLY A 101 -27.88 -5.95 -25.54
N LYS A 102 -28.29 -5.93 -24.26
CA LYS A 102 -28.83 -4.73 -23.64
C LYS A 102 -28.19 -4.47 -22.28
N TRP A 103 -27.40 -3.41 -22.25
CA TRP A 103 -26.80 -2.88 -21.04
C TRP A 103 -27.77 -2.00 -20.24
N SER A 104 -27.71 -2.08 -18.91
CA SER A 104 -28.33 -1.14 -17.98
C SER A 104 -27.39 -0.95 -16.79
N PRO A 105 -26.95 0.28 -16.48
CA PRO A 105 -26.08 0.54 -15.34
C PRO A 105 -26.75 0.29 -13.98
N GLU A 106 -28.09 0.28 -13.92
CA GLU A 106 -28.88 -0.04 -12.73
C GLU A 106 -29.24 -1.54 -12.64
N GLY A 107 -28.79 -2.37 -13.58
CA GLY A 107 -29.15 -3.79 -13.61
C GLY A 107 -30.62 -4.06 -13.90
N ARG A 108 -31.28 -3.14 -14.61
CA ARG A 108 -32.71 -3.20 -14.96
C ARG A 108 -32.94 -3.15 -16.47
N ALA A 109 -32.08 -3.84 -17.24
CA ALA A 109 -32.21 -3.89 -18.69
C ALA A 109 -33.63 -4.33 -19.10
N ALA A 110 -34.32 -3.49 -19.89
CA ALA A 110 -35.71 -3.73 -20.26
C ALA A 110 -35.83 -4.88 -21.28
N ALA A 111 -36.65 -5.86 -20.97
CA ALA A 111 -36.97 -6.98 -21.84
C ALA A 111 -38.14 -6.61 -22.77
N ASP A 112 -37.85 -5.85 -23.82
CA ASP A 112 -38.86 -5.31 -24.72
C ASP A 112 -39.23 -6.29 -25.82
N ARG A 113 -40.54 -6.55 -26.00
CA ARG A 113 -41.04 -7.39 -27.10
C ARG A 113 -40.59 -6.89 -28.48
N LYS A 114 -40.39 -5.58 -28.64
CA LYS A 114 -39.89 -4.96 -29.88
C LYS A 114 -38.51 -5.48 -30.27
N ALA A 115 -37.61 -5.64 -29.30
CA ALA A 115 -36.26 -6.14 -29.52
C ALA A 115 -36.26 -7.55 -30.13
N VAL A 116 -37.11 -8.44 -29.60
CA VAL A 116 -37.32 -9.79 -30.13
C VAL A 116 -37.83 -9.77 -31.56
N LEU A 117 -38.81 -8.90 -31.86
CA LEU A 117 -39.36 -8.79 -33.21
C LEU A 117 -38.32 -8.29 -34.23
N GLU A 118 -37.45 -7.35 -33.81
CA GLU A 118 -36.34 -6.86 -34.62
C GLU A 118 -35.32 -7.97 -34.88
N LEU A 119 -34.99 -8.78 -33.88
CA LEU A 119 -34.08 -9.93 -34.03
C LEU A 119 -34.60 -10.96 -35.06
N PHE A 120 -35.89 -11.29 -35.02
CA PHE A 120 -36.51 -12.15 -36.04
C PHE A 120 -36.59 -11.49 -37.41
N ALA A 121 -36.78 -10.17 -37.48
CA ALA A 121 -36.76 -9.43 -38.75
C ALA A 121 -35.37 -9.49 -39.39
N GLY A 122 -34.31 -9.30 -38.60
CA GLY A 122 -32.92 -9.47 -39.04
C GLY A 122 -32.65 -10.88 -39.54
N LEU A 123 -33.10 -11.93 -38.83
CA LEU A 123 -32.95 -13.32 -39.28
C LEU A 123 -33.65 -13.57 -40.63
N ARG A 124 -34.84 -13.00 -40.85
CA ARG A 124 -35.54 -13.11 -42.15
C ARG A 124 -34.73 -12.51 -43.28
N LEU A 125 -34.11 -11.35 -43.08
CA LEU A 125 -33.24 -10.76 -44.09
C LEU A 125 -32.06 -11.67 -44.47
N ILE A 126 -31.50 -12.39 -43.50
CA ILE A 126 -30.42 -13.36 -43.75
C ILE A 126 -30.95 -14.59 -44.51
N ASP A 127 -32.12 -15.10 -44.12
CA ASP A 127 -32.76 -16.27 -44.76
C ASP A 127 -33.20 -15.97 -46.20
N ASP A 128 -33.73 -14.76 -46.44
CA ASP A 128 -34.19 -14.24 -47.73
C ASP A 128 -33.03 -13.72 -48.63
N GLU A 129 -31.77 -13.79 -48.17
CA GLU A 129 -30.57 -13.31 -48.87
C GLU A 129 -30.56 -11.79 -49.15
N ASP A 130 -31.35 -11.00 -48.42
CA ASP A 130 -31.37 -9.53 -48.52
C ASP A 130 -30.38 -8.89 -47.52
N PHE A 131 -29.11 -8.83 -47.90
CA PHE A 131 -28.05 -8.27 -47.05
C PHE A 131 -27.85 -6.76 -47.23
N ALA A 132 -28.55 -6.12 -48.16
CA ALA A 132 -28.38 -4.70 -48.47
C ALA A 132 -28.70 -3.78 -47.26
N PRO A 133 -29.71 -4.07 -46.42
CA PRO A 133 -30.01 -3.28 -45.24
C PRO A 133 -28.95 -3.34 -44.13
N PHE A 134 -28.05 -4.33 -44.13
CA PHE A 134 -27.01 -4.41 -43.11
C PHE A 134 -25.86 -3.43 -43.38
N ASN A 135 -25.24 -2.95 -42.29
CA ASN A 135 -23.98 -2.22 -42.37
C ASN A 135 -22.86 -3.09 -42.98
N PRO A 136 -21.73 -2.50 -43.44
CA PRO A 136 -20.72 -3.25 -44.19
C PRO A 136 -20.19 -4.52 -43.51
N ARG A 137 -20.07 -4.48 -42.18
CA ARG A 137 -19.62 -5.62 -41.38
C ARG A 137 -20.71 -6.66 -41.19
N GLY A 138 -21.92 -6.21 -40.88
CA GLY A 138 -23.13 -7.04 -40.82
C GLY A 138 -23.36 -7.78 -42.12
N ARG A 139 -23.18 -7.13 -43.26
CA ARG A 139 -23.29 -7.74 -44.59
C ARG A 139 -22.33 -8.92 -44.77
N GLN A 140 -21.05 -8.72 -44.49
CA GLN A 140 -20.04 -9.78 -44.60
C GLN A 140 -20.35 -10.98 -43.70
N LEU A 141 -20.77 -10.74 -42.45
CA LEU A 141 -21.08 -11.81 -41.51
C LEU A 141 -22.43 -12.49 -41.82
N ALA A 142 -23.42 -11.76 -42.32
CA ALA A 142 -24.70 -12.29 -42.76
C ALA A 142 -24.55 -13.17 -44.01
N GLU A 143 -23.79 -12.71 -45.01
CA GLU A 143 -23.42 -13.50 -46.19
C GLU A 143 -22.70 -14.79 -45.78
N TYR A 144 -21.75 -14.69 -44.85
CA TYR A 144 -21.05 -15.87 -44.34
C TYR A 144 -21.98 -16.82 -43.58
N ALA A 145 -22.83 -16.31 -42.69
CA ALA A 145 -23.81 -17.11 -41.96
C ALA A 145 -24.74 -17.86 -42.92
N LYS A 146 -25.28 -17.19 -43.93
CA LYS A 146 -26.13 -17.79 -44.96
C LYS A 146 -25.39 -18.87 -45.75
N SER A 147 -24.15 -18.60 -46.17
CA SER A 147 -23.33 -19.59 -46.88
C SER A 147 -23.08 -20.87 -46.09
N VAL A 148 -23.08 -20.79 -44.75
CA VAL A 148 -22.97 -21.96 -43.86
C VAL A 148 -24.33 -22.64 -43.68
N MET A 149 -25.41 -21.87 -43.52
CA MET A 149 -26.77 -22.40 -43.44
C MET A 149 -27.19 -23.17 -44.71
N ASP A 150 -26.67 -22.81 -45.88
CA ASP A 150 -26.97 -23.51 -47.13
C ASP A 150 -26.22 -24.84 -47.31
N GLN A 151 -25.21 -25.12 -46.48
CA GLN A 151 -24.43 -26.37 -46.54
C GLN A 151 -25.16 -27.58 -45.91
N GLY A 152 -26.22 -27.34 -45.15
CA GLY A 152 -26.98 -28.41 -44.48
C GLY A 152 -27.95 -27.88 -43.42
N PRO A 153 -28.58 -28.74 -42.62
CA PRO A 153 -29.48 -28.34 -41.54
C PRO A 153 -28.67 -27.78 -40.36
N VAL A 154 -28.14 -26.56 -40.50
CA VAL A 154 -27.36 -25.87 -39.48
C VAL A 154 -28.31 -25.28 -38.42
N PRO A 155 -28.12 -25.60 -37.12
CA PRO A 155 -28.87 -24.96 -36.06
C PRO A 155 -28.49 -23.48 -35.92
N VAL A 156 -29.51 -22.67 -35.65
CA VAL A 156 -29.40 -21.24 -35.39
C VAL A 156 -29.89 -20.98 -33.96
N THR A 157 -29.13 -20.24 -33.16
CA THR A 157 -29.56 -19.80 -31.82
C THR A 157 -29.63 -18.29 -31.73
N GLN A 158 -30.79 -17.78 -31.33
CA GLN A 158 -30.97 -16.38 -30.95
C GLN A 158 -30.59 -16.16 -29.49
N VAL A 159 -29.52 -15.42 -29.25
CA VAL A 159 -29.01 -15.13 -27.91
C VAL A 159 -29.43 -13.73 -27.51
N VAL A 160 -30.17 -13.61 -26.42
CA VAL A 160 -30.51 -12.31 -25.81
C VAL A 160 -29.74 -12.18 -24.50
N VAL A 161 -28.79 -11.26 -24.44
CA VAL A 161 -28.07 -10.93 -23.19
C VAL A 161 -28.66 -9.66 -22.56
N LEU A 162 -29.14 -9.79 -21.32
CA LEU A 162 -29.76 -8.69 -20.58
C LEU A 162 -29.02 -8.45 -19.28
N MET A 163 -28.54 -7.23 -19.07
CA MET A 163 -27.92 -6.86 -17.80
C MET A 163 -28.97 -6.63 -16.71
N ARG A 164 -29.51 -7.74 -16.19
CA ARG A 164 -30.46 -7.81 -15.08
C ARG A 164 -30.35 -9.16 -14.36
N PRO A 165 -30.65 -9.24 -13.04
CA PRO A 165 -30.63 -10.50 -12.30
C PRO A 165 -31.91 -11.32 -12.48
N GLU A 166 -33.04 -10.64 -12.71
CA GLU A 166 -34.35 -11.27 -12.81
C GLU A 166 -34.64 -11.73 -14.23
N GLU A 167 -35.34 -12.84 -14.34
CA GLU A 167 -35.86 -13.35 -15.60
C GLU A 167 -36.83 -12.36 -16.29
N PRO A 168 -36.84 -12.29 -17.64
CA PRO A 168 -37.86 -11.56 -18.38
C PRO A 168 -39.28 -12.04 -18.08
N GLY A 169 -40.25 -11.13 -18.17
CA GLY A 169 -41.66 -11.46 -18.00
C GLY A 169 -42.17 -12.44 -19.08
N GLU A 170 -43.28 -13.11 -18.78
CA GLU A 170 -43.86 -14.16 -19.63
C GLU A 170 -44.14 -13.69 -21.07
N GLY A 171 -44.61 -12.45 -21.24
CA GLY A 171 -44.88 -11.89 -22.57
C GLY A 171 -43.64 -11.78 -23.47
N PHE A 172 -42.44 -11.57 -22.90
CA PHE A 172 -41.18 -11.55 -23.65
C PHE A 172 -40.79 -12.96 -24.09
N ARG A 173 -40.87 -13.93 -23.18
CA ARG A 173 -40.59 -15.35 -23.48
C ARG A 173 -41.55 -15.92 -24.51
N GLN A 174 -42.83 -15.59 -24.38
CA GLN A 174 -43.84 -16.01 -25.35
C GLN A 174 -43.57 -15.43 -26.74
N ALA A 175 -43.03 -14.21 -26.83
CA ALA A 175 -42.67 -13.61 -28.11
C ALA A 175 -41.51 -14.36 -28.79
N LEU A 176 -40.50 -14.82 -28.04
CA LEU A 176 -39.43 -15.67 -28.56
C LEU A 176 -40.00 -16.99 -29.10
N VAL A 177 -40.71 -17.73 -28.26
CA VAL A 177 -41.32 -19.03 -28.63
C VAL A 177 -42.25 -18.89 -29.84
N THR A 178 -43.06 -17.83 -29.90
CA THR A 178 -43.97 -17.59 -31.03
C THR A 178 -43.21 -17.25 -32.31
N GLY A 179 -42.12 -16.48 -32.22
CA GLY A 179 -41.30 -16.10 -33.36
C GLY A 179 -40.49 -17.25 -33.95
N GLU A 180 -40.18 -18.29 -33.17
CA GLU A 180 -39.48 -19.50 -33.61
C GLU A 180 -40.34 -20.42 -34.47
N GLN A 181 -41.65 -20.47 -34.23
CA GLN A 181 -42.57 -21.42 -34.88
C GLN A 181 -42.49 -21.44 -36.42
N PRO A 182 -42.40 -20.29 -37.14
CA PRO A 182 -42.28 -20.29 -38.60
C PRO A 182 -41.00 -20.97 -39.11
N PHE A 183 -39.90 -20.85 -38.36
CA PHE A 183 -38.60 -21.41 -38.74
C PHE A 183 -38.47 -22.90 -38.40
N ASN A 184 -39.23 -23.38 -37.41
CA ASN A 184 -39.20 -24.77 -36.94
C ASN A 184 -40.26 -25.69 -37.56
N ARG A 185 -40.95 -25.25 -38.62
CA ARG A 185 -42.07 -26.00 -39.22
C ARG A 185 -41.67 -27.39 -39.73
N TYR A 186 -40.42 -27.55 -40.15
CA TYR A 186 -39.90 -28.78 -40.78
C TYR A 186 -38.69 -29.36 -40.04
N GLY A 187 -38.58 -29.08 -38.74
CA GLY A 187 -37.51 -29.56 -37.85
C GLY A 187 -37.01 -28.46 -36.93
N ASP A 188 -36.35 -28.85 -35.85
CA ASP A 188 -35.82 -27.91 -34.85
C ASP A 188 -34.55 -27.24 -35.39
N ARG A 189 -34.72 -26.07 -36.01
CA ARG A 189 -33.62 -25.31 -36.64
C ARG A 189 -33.25 -24.05 -35.89
N LEU A 190 -34.20 -23.46 -35.17
CA LEU A 190 -34.06 -22.20 -34.46
C LEU A 190 -34.43 -22.38 -32.99
N ASP A 191 -33.55 -21.99 -32.10
CA ASP A 191 -33.82 -21.89 -30.67
C ASP A 191 -33.36 -20.53 -30.11
N HIS A 192 -33.63 -20.30 -28.82
CA HIS A 192 -33.18 -19.10 -28.13
C HIS A 192 -32.43 -19.41 -26.85
N LYS A 193 -31.56 -18.50 -26.45
CA LYS A 193 -30.88 -18.50 -25.17
C LYS A 193 -30.93 -17.12 -24.54
N ILE A 194 -31.39 -17.03 -23.29
CA ILE A 194 -31.35 -15.80 -22.51
C ILE A 194 -30.13 -15.90 -21.58
N ILE A 195 -29.29 -14.87 -21.59
CA ILE A 195 -28.13 -14.74 -20.69
C ILE A 195 -28.37 -13.56 -19.76
N LEU A 196 -28.29 -13.79 -18.46
CA LEU A 196 -28.56 -12.78 -17.43
C LEU A 196 -27.28 -12.32 -16.71
N ALA A 197 -27.41 -11.23 -15.93
CA ALA A 197 -26.29 -10.62 -15.20
C ALA A 197 -25.45 -11.61 -14.36
N PRO A 198 -26.04 -12.60 -13.64
CA PRO A 198 -25.24 -13.55 -12.85
C PRO A 198 -24.31 -14.42 -13.70
N GLU A 199 -24.74 -14.81 -14.90
CA GLU A 199 -23.93 -15.62 -15.82
C GLU A 199 -22.81 -14.78 -16.45
N VAL A 200 -23.12 -13.55 -16.86
CA VAL A 200 -22.12 -12.60 -17.39
C VAL A 200 -21.06 -12.32 -16.33
N TRP A 201 -21.48 -12.06 -15.09
CA TRP A 201 -20.59 -11.82 -13.96
C TRP A 201 -19.68 -13.01 -13.66
N ALA A 202 -20.23 -14.23 -13.64
CA ALA A 202 -19.42 -15.44 -13.49
C ALA A 202 -18.40 -15.60 -14.61
N SER A 203 -18.78 -15.29 -15.85
CA SER A 203 -17.86 -15.37 -17.00
C SER A 203 -16.74 -14.34 -16.92
N VAL A 204 -17.06 -13.07 -16.67
CA VAL A 204 -16.07 -11.99 -16.52
C VAL A 204 -15.10 -12.30 -15.37
N ARG A 205 -15.61 -12.83 -14.25
CA ARG A 205 -14.75 -13.22 -13.12
C ARG A 205 -13.77 -14.33 -13.48
N LYS A 206 -14.19 -15.30 -14.28
CA LYS A 206 -13.32 -16.37 -14.78
C LYS A 206 -12.21 -15.81 -15.67
N ASP A 207 -12.49 -14.80 -16.48
CA ASP A 207 -11.51 -14.17 -17.37
C ASP A 207 -10.50 -13.29 -16.61
N LEU A 208 -10.93 -12.74 -15.47
CA LEU A 208 -10.07 -11.97 -14.58
C LEU A 208 -9.30 -12.86 -13.58
N ALA A 209 -9.60 -14.16 -13.53
CA ALA A 209 -8.90 -15.11 -12.68
C ALA A 209 -7.47 -15.34 -13.21
N PRO A 210 -6.48 -15.57 -12.33
CA PRO A 210 -5.12 -15.86 -12.76
C PRO A 210 -5.04 -17.14 -13.62
N GLU A 211 -4.16 -17.15 -14.62
CA GLU A 211 -3.95 -18.32 -15.48
C GLU A 211 -3.38 -19.52 -14.71
N PRO A 212 -3.79 -20.77 -15.03
CA PRO A 212 -3.24 -21.97 -14.42
C PRO A 212 -1.75 -22.11 -14.73
N VAL A 213 -0.95 -22.47 -13.73
CA VAL A 213 0.50 -22.69 -13.91
C VAL A 213 0.78 -24.18 -14.08
N GLU A 214 1.47 -24.54 -15.16
CA GLU A 214 2.03 -25.88 -15.37
C GLU A 214 3.53 -25.87 -15.02
N LEU A 215 4.00 -26.87 -14.26
CA LEU A 215 5.41 -26.99 -13.87
C LEU A 215 5.93 -28.40 -14.16
N SER A 216 7.20 -28.49 -14.55
CA SER A 216 7.93 -29.76 -14.60
C SER A 216 8.93 -29.85 -13.43
N ALA A 217 9.02 -31.01 -12.78
CA ALA A 217 9.95 -31.24 -11.68
C ALA A 217 10.57 -32.63 -11.77
N THR A 218 11.91 -32.71 -11.76
CA THR A 218 12.66 -33.97 -11.71
C THR A 218 13.22 -34.20 -10.32
N LEU A 219 12.74 -35.25 -9.64
CA LEU A 219 13.08 -35.54 -8.25
C LEU A 219 14.08 -36.71 -8.15
N PHE A 220 15.22 -36.50 -7.48
CA PHE A 220 16.15 -37.57 -7.13
C PHE A 220 17.11 -37.21 -5.98
N PRO A 221 17.20 -38.02 -4.90
CA PRO A 221 16.33 -39.15 -4.56
C PRO A 221 14.89 -38.69 -4.27
N TRP A 222 13.93 -39.60 -4.37
CA TRP A 222 12.52 -39.31 -4.13
C TRP A 222 11.79 -40.46 -3.43
N PHE A 223 10.69 -40.14 -2.75
CA PHE A 223 9.70 -41.10 -2.27
C PHE A 223 8.29 -40.53 -2.44
N GLY A 224 7.29 -41.40 -2.44
CA GLY A 224 5.89 -41.02 -2.62
C GLY A 224 4.99 -41.60 -1.52
N ILE A 225 3.92 -40.90 -1.23
CA ILE A 225 2.82 -41.35 -0.37
C ILE A 225 1.56 -41.33 -1.22
N THR A 226 0.81 -42.44 -1.24
CA THR A 226 -0.41 -42.58 -2.06
C THR A 226 -1.69 -42.45 -1.25
N SER A 227 -1.63 -42.49 0.09
CA SER A 227 -2.79 -42.45 0.99
C SER A 227 -2.50 -41.63 2.26
N PRO A 228 -3.44 -40.79 2.75
CA PRO A 228 -4.79 -40.53 2.21
C PRO A 228 -4.81 -39.57 1.02
N TYR A 229 -3.69 -38.92 0.69
CA TYR A 229 -3.54 -38.03 -0.45
C TYR A 229 -2.22 -38.34 -1.17
N VAL A 230 -2.22 -38.26 -2.50
CA VAL A 230 -1.02 -38.47 -3.29
C VAL A 230 -0.05 -37.30 -3.05
N SER A 231 1.19 -37.64 -2.70
CA SER A 231 2.27 -36.67 -2.53
C SER A 231 3.61 -37.28 -2.89
N TYR A 232 4.53 -36.43 -3.34
CA TYR A 232 5.89 -36.78 -3.69
C TYR A 232 6.85 -35.89 -2.90
N GLN A 233 7.96 -36.44 -2.46
CA GLN A 233 9.02 -35.67 -1.82
C GLN A 233 10.37 -36.13 -2.33
N GLY A 234 11.24 -35.18 -2.62
CA GLY A 234 12.57 -35.48 -3.14
C GLY A 234 13.41 -34.23 -3.33
N VAL A 235 14.52 -34.38 -4.04
CA VAL A 235 15.47 -33.30 -4.30
C VAL A 235 15.35 -32.84 -5.75
N VAL A 236 15.32 -31.52 -5.96
CA VAL A 236 15.32 -30.88 -7.27
C VAL A 236 16.53 -29.95 -7.35
N ILE A 237 17.12 -29.82 -8.53
CA ILE A 237 18.25 -28.91 -8.77
C ILE A 237 17.75 -27.47 -8.94
N ALA A 238 18.60 -26.50 -8.60
CA ALA A 238 18.27 -25.09 -8.66
C ALA A 238 17.91 -24.59 -10.06
N GLU A 239 18.51 -25.17 -11.12
CA GLU A 239 18.21 -24.82 -12.51
C GLU A 239 16.72 -24.97 -12.85
N GLU A 240 16.10 -26.11 -12.50
CA GLU A 240 14.67 -26.34 -12.71
C GLU A 240 13.80 -25.37 -11.89
N ILE A 241 14.19 -25.07 -10.65
CA ILE A 241 13.47 -24.12 -9.79
C ILE A 241 13.53 -22.69 -10.34
N ALA A 242 14.65 -22.30 -10.95
CA ALA A 242 14.77 -21.01 -11.62
C ALA A 242 13.81 -20.91 -12.82
N GLU A 243 13.53 -22.02 -13.50
CA GLU A 243 12.52 -22.05 -14.56
C GLU A 243 11.11 -21.81 -14.02
N TRP A 244 10.77 -22.35 -12.85
CA TRP A 244 9.46 -22.12 -12.23
C TRP A 244 9.21 -20.64 -11.98
N ALA A 245 10.24 -19.87 -11.63
CA ALA A 245 10.13 -18.43 -11.39
C ALA A 245 9.69 -17.64 -12.64
N LYS A 246 9.87 -18.18 -13.85
CA LYS A 246 9.40 -17.56 -15.11
C LYS A 246 7.86 -17.48 -15.16
N SER A 247 7.14 -18.31 -14.41
CA SER A 247 5.67 -18.29 -14.28
C SER A 247 5.14 -17.10 -13.45
N GLY A 248 6.02 -16.25 -12.92
CA GLY A 248 5.68 -14.97 -12.31
C GLY A 248 4.84 -15.09 -11.04
N SER A 249 3.98 -14.09 -10.80
CA SER A 249 3.13 -14.01 -9.61
C SER A 249 2.12 -15.16 -9.51
N ASN A 250 1.72 -15.73 -10.65
CA ASN A 250 0.70 -16.78 -10.70
C ASN A 250 1.17 -18.07 -9.99
N LEU A 251 2.48 -18.31 -9.94
CA LEU A 251 3.07 -19.43 -9.19
C LEU A 251 2.72 -19.39 -7.69
N PHE A 252 2.45 -18.21 -7.14
CA PHE A 252 2.26 -18.01 -5.70
C PHE A 252 0.80 -17.72 -5.31
N ASN A 253 -0.16 -17.95 -6.20
CA ASN A 253 -1.57 -17.59 -5.98
C ASN A 253 -2.18 -18.20 -4.70
N LEU A 254 -1.86 -19.46 -4.40
CA LEU A 254 -2.33 -20.15 -3.18
C LEU A 254 -1.44 -19.89 -1.95
N ASN A 255 -0.31 -19.20 -2.10
CA ASN A 255 0.57 -18.86 -0.99
C ASN A 255 -0.07 -17.78 -0.11
N ILE A 256 -0.04 -17.91 1.22
CA ILE A 256 -0.54 -16.87 2.11
C ILE A 256 0.44 -15.71 2.34
N ARG A 257 1.66 -15.80 1.80
CA ARG A 257 2.70 -14.76 1.81
C ARG A 257 3.12 -14.47 0.38
N ASN A 258 3.20 -13.19 0.00
CA ASN A 258 3.85 -12.82 -1.25
C ASN A 258 5.37 -13.01 -1.12
N PRO A 259 6.09 -13.36 -2.20
CA PRO A 259 7.54 -13.36 -2.19
C PRO A 259 8.04 -11.96 -1.82
N LEU A 260 8.68 -11.84 -0.66
CA LEU A 260 9.23 -10.57 -0.18
C LEU A 260 10.37 -10.10 -1.12
N GLY A 261 10.70 -8.80 -1.06
CA GLY A 261 11.81 -8.14 -1.75
C GLY A 261 13.18 -8.64 -1.25
N ARG A 262 14.26 -7.88 -1.47
CA ARG A 262 15.57 -8.22 -0.91
C ARG A 262 15.58 -8.05 0.62
N THR A 263 15.22 -9.12 1.33
CA THR A 263 15.35 -9.24 2.78
C THR A 263 16.78 -9.65 3.16
N SER A 264 17.19 -9.44 4.42
CA SER A 264 18.45 -9.99 4.95
C SER A 264 18.54 -11.52 4.81
N ILE A 265 17.39 -12.20 4.89
CA ILE A 265 17.27 -13.65 4.67
C ILE A 265 17.53 -13.99 3.19
N ASN A 266 16.92 -13.25 2.26
CA ASN A 266 17.12 -13.49 0.82
C ASN A 266 18.57 -13.23 0.40
N ASN A 267 19.22 -12.22 0.98
CA ASN A 267 20.64 -11.95 0.74
C ASN A 267 21.51 -13.10 1.26
N ALA A 268 21.24 -13.64 2.45
CA ALA A 268 21.96 -14.80 2.98
C ALA A 268 21.73 -16.06 2.13
N LEU A 269 20.52 -16.26 1.59
CA LEU A 269 20.22 -17.36 0.66
C LEU A 269 20.99 -17.20 -0.66
N ILE A 270 20.99 -16.00 -1.24
CA ILE A 270 21.74 -15.71 -2.48
C ILE A 270 23.25 -15.87 -2.25
N GLU A 271 23.76 -15.41 -1.12
CA GLU A 271 25.16 -15.58 -0.73
C GLU A 271 25.53 -17.06 -0.62
N THR A 272 24.68 -17.86 0.05
CA THR A 272 24.88 -19.32 0.13
C THR A 272 24.85 -19.97 -1.26
N LEU A 273 23.88 -19.61 -2.11
CA LEU A 273 23.77 -20.14 -3.48
C LEU A 273 24.95 -19.80 -4.38
N THR A 274 25.61 -18.65 -4.15
CA THR A 274 26.70 -18.17 -4.99
C THR A 274 28.09 -18.57 -4.46
N GLN A 275 28.28 -18.62 -3.14
CA GLN A 275 29.57 -18.93 -2.51
C GLN A 275 29.69 -20.40 -2.11
N GLU A 276 28.61 -21.03 -1.62
CA GLU A 276 28.61 -22.39 -1.06
C GLU A 276 27.38 -23.22 -1.52
N PRO A 277 27.16 -23.40 -2.84
CA PRO A 277 25.96 -24.07 -3.36
C PRO A 277 25.78 -25.51 -2.86
N ALA A 278 26.88 -26.23 -2.59
CA ALA A 278 26.84 -27.59 -2.04
C ALA A 278 26.27 -27.65 -0.61
N SER A 279 26.40 -26.57 0.16
CA SER A 279 25.87 -26.46 1.52
C SER A 279 24.39 -26.08 1.56
N PHE A 280 23.82 -25.62 0.44
CA PHE A 280 22.47 -25.04 0.38
C PHE A 280 21.38 -25.98 0.87
N TRP A 281 21.49 -27.28 0.54
CA TRP A 281 20.57 -28.32 1.01
C TRP A 281 20.43 -28.35 2.54
N TYR A 282 21.52 -28.11 3.27
CA TYR A 282 21.54 -28.20 4.72
C TYR A 282 20.99 -26.96 5.42
N PHE A 283 21.05 -25.80 4.75
CA PHE A 283 20.63 -24.52 5.31
C PHE A 283 19.21 -24.11 4.88
N ASN A 284 18.67 -24.73 3.82
CA ASN A 284 17.35 -24.41 3.30
C ASN A 284 16.26 -25.39 3.80
N ASN A 285 15.09 -24.85 4.12
CA ASN A 285 13.93 -25.65 4.57
C ASN A 285 13.17 -26.36 3.44
N GLY A 286 13.49 -26.05 2.18
CA GLY A 286 12.84 -26.60 0.99
C GLY A 286 11.65 -25.79 0.48
N ILE A 287 10.93 -26.40 -0.47
CA ILE A 287 9.78 -25.83 -1.19
C ILE A 287 8.59 -26.80 -1.05
N THR A 288 7.41 -26.29 -0.75
CA THR A 288 6.16 -27.08 -0.85
C THR A 288 5.30 -26.54 -1.99
N VAL A 289 4.91 -27.44 -2.90
CA VAL A 289 4.05 -27.16 -4.05
C VAL A 289 2.72 -27.91 -3.86
N LEU A 290 1.60 -27.22 -4.08
CA LEU A 290 0.29 -27.84 -4.27
C LEU A 290 -0.04 -27.86 -5.75
N CYS A 291 -0.63 -28.94 -6.24
CA CYS A 291 -1.16 -29.01 -7.60
C CYS A 291 -2.50 -29.75 -7.60
N ASP A 292 -3.29 -29.55 -8.66
CA ASP A 292 -4.57 -30.25 -8.82
C ASP A 292 -4.36 -31.68 -9.28
N ALA A 293 -3.41 -31.89 -10.20
CA ALA A 293 -3.02 -33.20 -10.72
C ALA A 293 -1.50 -33.25 -10.96
N ALA A 294 -0.96 -34.47 -11.00
CA ALA A 294 0.43 -34.72 -11.32
C ALA A 294 0.55 -35.96 -12.21
N ASP A 295 1.15 -35.81 -13.39
CA ASP A 295 1.51 -36.91 -14.27
C ASP A 295 2.92 -37.40 -13.96
N THR A 296 3.12 -38.71 -13.91
CA THR A 296 4.41 -39.33 -13.55
C THR A 296 5.08 -40.01 -14.74
N ALA A 297 6.36 -39.68 -14.96
CA ALA A 297 7.21 -40.35 -15.95
C ALA A 297 8.35 -41.08 -15.23
N HIS A 298 8.23 -42.40 -15.12
CA HIS A 298 9.26 -43.26 -14.51
C HIS A 298 10.29 -43.71 -15.56
N GLN A 299 11.57 -43.54 -15.25
CA GLN A 299 12.68 -43.98 -16.13
C GLN A 299 13.04 -45.47 -15.98
N SER A 300 12.44 -46.18 -15.03
CA SER A 300 12.63 -47.62 -14.82
C SER A 300 11.35 -48.27 -14.30
N MET A 301 10.91 -49.35 -14.96
CA MET A 301 9.76 -50.14 -14.51
C MET A 301 10.10 -51.10 -13.36
N LEU A 302 11.33 -51.61 -13.32
CA LEU A 302 11.77 -52.62 -12.35
C LEU A 302 12.27 -52.02 -11.04
N ALA A 303 12.76 -50.78 -11.07
CA ALA A 303 13.40 -50.12 -9.94
C ALA A 303 13.14 -48.60 -9.95
N PRO A 304 11.87 -48.15 -9.93
CA PRO A 304 11.50 -46.75 -10.12
C PRO A 304 12.09 -45.79 -9.06
N GLN A 305 12.37 -46.29 -7.85
CA GLN A 305 12.93 -45.49 -6.75
C GLN A 305 14.45 -45.25 -6.87
N HIS A 306 15.15 -45.99 -7.73
CA HIS A 306 16.60 -45.88 -7.95
C HIS A 306 16.96 -45.00 -9.16
N ARG A 307 15.97 -44.32 -9.72
CA ARG A 307 16.10 -43.42 -10.87
C ARG A 307 15.30 -42.13 -10.62
N PRO A 308 15.65 -41.02 -11.29
CA PRO A 308 14.87 -39.80 -11.22
C PRO A 308 13.42 -40.02 -11.65
N LEU A 309 12.51 -39.31 -10.99
CA LEU A 309 11.10 -39.23 -11.33
C LEU A 309 10.81 -37.84 -11.91
N THR A 310 10.32 -37.78 -13.14
CA THR A 310 9.84 -36.52 -13.72
C THR A 310 8.34 -36.41 -13.50
N LEU A 311 7.91 -35.27 -12.97
CA LEU A 311 6.52 -34.92 -12.71
C LEU A 311 6.11 -33.73 -13.57
N THR A 312 4.92 -33.81 -14.18
CA THR A 312 4.24 -32.65 -14.76
C THR A 312 3.08 -32.27 -13.85
N LEU A 313 3.13 -31.07 -13.27
CA LEU A 313 2.20 -30.58 -12.26
C LEU A 313 1.20 -29.61 -12.88
N HIS A 314 -0.09 -29.93 -12.77
CA HIS A 314 -1.17 -29.12 -13.33
C HIS A 314 -1.76 -28.18 -12.27
N ASN A 315 -1.90 -26.90 -12.64
CA ASN A 315 -2.39 -25.83 -11.75
C ASN A 315 -1.58 -25.76 -10.45
N ALA A 316 -0.26 -25.70 -10.59
CA ALA A 316 0.68 -25.75 -9.49
C ALA A 316 0.82 -24.39 -8.79
N SER A 317 0.92 -24.40 -7.47
CA SER A 317 1.24 -23.22 -6.67
C SER A 317 2.19 -23.53 -5.53
N VAL A 318 3.23 -22.72 -5.40
CA VAL A 318 4.21 -22.79 -4.31
C VAL A 318 3.60 -22.18 -3.05
N VAL A 319 3.31 -23.00 -2.04
CA VAL A 319 2.67 -22.58 -0.78
C VAL A 319 3.66 -22.37 0.37
N ASN A 320 4.91 -22.84 0.22
CA ASN A 320 6.05 -22.56 1.10
C ASN A 320 7.33 -22.59 0.26
N GLY A 321 8.30 -21.73 0.56
CA GLY A 321 9.57 -21.63 -0.19
C GLY A 321 9.58 -20.57 -1.29
N ALA A 322 8.64 -19.61 -1.28
CA ALA A 322 8.58 -18.54 -2.29
C ALA A 322 9.85 -17.68 -2.35
N GLN A 323 10.46 -17.42 -1.19
CA GLN A 323 11.76 -16.74 -1.09
C GLN A 323 12.88 -17.58 -1.69
N THR A 324 12.92 -18.89 -1.41
CA THR A 324 13.88 -19.83 -2.02
C THR A 324 13.80 -19.79 -3.54
N VAL A 325 12.59 -19.90 -4.12
CA VAL A 325 12.39 -19.85 -5.58
C VAL A 325 12.95 -18.56 -6.18
N ARG A 326 12.66 -17.41 -5.55
CA ARG A 326 13.13 -16.11 -6.03
C ARG A 326 14.64 -15.93 -5.88
N SER A 327 15.21 -16.30 -4.72
CA SER A 327 16.65 -16.24 -4.47
C SER A 327 17.44 -17.14 -5.43
N VAL A 328 16.90 -18.32 -5.76
CA VAL A 328 17.46 -19.20 -6.79
C VAL A 328 17.43 -18.53 -8.16
N ALA A 329 16.31 -17.96 -8.57
CA ALA A 329 16.20 -17.26 -9.85
C ALA A 329 17.16 -16.05 -9.96
N GLU A 330 17.30 -15.28 -8.87
CA GLU A 330 18.21 -14.14 -8.81
C GLU A 330 19.68 -14.56 -8.84
N ALA A 331 20.05 -15.63 -8.11
CA ALA A 331 21.40 -16.19 -8.13
C ALA A 331 21.76 -16.75 -9.52
N MET A 332 20.83 -17.46 -10.17
CA MET A 332 21.01 -18.00 -11.53
C MET A 332 21.13 -16.91 -12.59
N ALA A 333 20.46 -15.77 -12.42
CA ALA A 333 20.62 -14.61 -13.27
C ALA A 333 21.99 -13.92 -13.11
N ALA A 334 22.61 -14.03 -11.93
CA ALA A 334 23.94 -13.48 -11.65
C ALA A 334 25.10 -14.39 -12.09
N GLY A 335 24.87 -15.70 -12.24
CA GLY A 335 25.86 -16.66 -12.74
C GLY A 335 25.40 -18.11 -12.61
N THR A 336 26.19 -19.06 -13.12
CA THR A 336 25.83 -20.49 -13.16
C THR A 336 26.24 -21.28 -11.92
N ALA A 337 26.94 -20.66 -10.96
CA ALA A 337 27.44 -21.34 -9.75
C ALA A 337 26.32 -21.99 -8.91
N ALA A 338 25.11 -21.42 -8.95
CA ALA A 338 23.97 -21.92 -8.20
C ALA A 338 23.28 -23.15 -8.84
N ALA A 339 23.58 -23.49 -10.11
CA ALA A 339 22.79 -24.44 -10.91
C ALA A 339 22.67 -25.84 -10.28
N GLU A 340 23.77 -26.32 -9.70
CA GLU A 340 23.86 -27.65 -9.09
C GLU A 340 23.39 -27.68 -7.62
N ALA A 341 22.98 -26.54 -7.04
CA ALA A 341 22.49 -26.51 -5.67
C ALA A 341 21.23 -27.37 -5.54
N GLN A 342 21.18 -28.15 -4.46
CA GLN A 342 20.13 -29.13 -4.20
C GLN A 342 19.08 -28.55 -3.26
N ILE A 343 17.79 -28.68 -3.61
CA ILE A 343 16.68 -28.14 -2.83
C ILE A 343 15.65 -29.24 -2.58
N GLY A 344 15.20 -29.35 -1.32
CA GLY A 344 14.14 -30.28 -0.93
C GLY A 344 12.79 -29.79 -1.43
N VAL A 345 12.07 -30.62 -2.16
CA VAL A 345 10.75 -30.28 -2.69
C VAL A 345 9.73 -31.30 -2.21
N ARG A 346 8.59 -30.80 -1.73
CA ARG A 346 7.41 -31.58 -1.37
C ARG A 346 6.23 -31.17 -2.24
N ILE A 347 5.68 -32.10 -2.99
CA ILE A 347 4.56 -31.92 -3.91
C ILE A 347 3.34 -32.63 -3.33
N ILE A 348 2.20 -31.93 -3.22
CA ILE A 348 0.95 -32.49 -2.70
C ILE A 348 -0.14 -32.32 -3.75
N VAL A 349 -0.74 -33.44 -4.16
CA VAL A 349 -1.82 -33.47 -5.15
C VAL A 349 -3.16 -33.32 -4.43
N THR A 350 -3.83 -32.19 -4.68
CA THR A 350 -5.09 -31.83 -3.99
C THR A 350 -6.30 -32.50 -4.63
N GLY A 351 -6.27 -32.77 -5.93
CA GLY A 351 -7.41 -33.29 -6.69
C GLY A 351 -8.56 -32.29 -6.78
N LYS A 352 -8.27 -30.99 -6.94
CA LYS A 352 -9.25 -29.88 -7.01
C LYS A 352 -10.09 -29.69 -5.74
N ARG A 353 -9.64 -30.18 -4.59
CA ARG A 353 -10.32 -30.04 -3.29
C ARG A 353 -9.85 -28.78 -2.58
N GLU A 354 -10.58 -27.68 -2.75
CA GLU A 354 -10.22 -26.37 -2.21
C GLU A 354 -10.06 -26.36 -0.67
N ASP A 355 -10.94 -27.03 0.06
CA ASP A 355 -10.85 -27.12 1.53
C ASP A 355 -9.56 -27.78 2.02
N PHE A 356 -9.13 -28.83 1.34
CA PHE A 356 -7.89 -29.54 1.66
C PHE A 356 -6.67 -28.71 1.29
N ALA A 357 -6.68 -28.06 0.12
CA ALA A 357 -5.64 -27.14 -0.30
C ALA A 357 -5.47 -25.99 0.70
N ARG A 358 -6.59 -25.38 1.14
CA ARG A 358 -6.62 -24.33 2.16
C ARG A 358 -6.06 -24.80 3.50
N LYS A 359 -6.50 -25.95 4.02
CA LYS A 359 -6.00 -26.52 5.29
C LYS A 359 -4.49 -26.83 5.23
N THR A 360 -4.03 -27.41 4.12
CA THR A 360 -2.63 -27.77 3.91
C THR A 360 -1.73 -26.54 3.82
N THR A 361 -2.19 -25.51 3.11
CA THR A 361 -1.50 -24.21 3.03
C THR A 361 -1.38 -23.56 4.41
N GLN A 362 -2.46 -23.55 5.19
CA GLN A 362 -2.46 -23.04 6.57
C GLN A 362 -1.49 -23.81 7.46
N ALA A 363 -1.53 -25.14 7.42
CA ALA A 363 -0.68 -25.99 8.26
C ALA A 363 0.81 -25.83 7.91
N THR A 364 1.15 -25.78 6.63
CA THR A 364 2.55 -25.68 6.14
C THR A 364 3.17 -24.31 6.47
N ASN A 365 2.34 -23.26 6.63
CA ASN A 365 2.81 -21.93 7.01
C ASN A 365 2.82 -21.68 8.52
N ARG A 366 2.15 -22.51 9.33
CA ARG A 366 2.12 -22.41 10.80
C ARG A 366 3.45 -22.69 11.50
N GLN A 367 4.43 -23.27 10.81
CA GLN A 367 5.76 -23.57 11.35
C GLN A 367 6.64 -22.32 11.58
N ASN A 368 6.21 -21.12 11.17
CA ASN A 368 6.79 -19.84 11.57
C ASN A 368 5.72 -19.00 12.29
N SER A 369 6.08 -18.31 13.39
CA SER A 369 5.24 -17.43 14.23
C SER A 369 4.06 -16.83 13.45
N VAL A 370 2.85 -17.35 13.70
CA VAL A 370 1.60 -16.86 13.08
C VAL A 370 1.01 -15.80 14.00
N GLY A 371 0.86 -14.59 13.49
CA GLY A 371 0.16 -13.51 14.21
C GLY A 371 -1.36 -13.59 14.00
N PRO A 372 -2.18 -13.00 14.90
CA PRO A 372 -3.63 -12.90 14.72
C PRO A 372 -4.07 -12.32 13.36
N ARG A 373 -3.26 -11.41 12.78
CA ARG A 373 -3.43 -10.86 11.42
C ARG A 373 -3.45 -11.92 10.32
N ASP A 374 -2.62 -12.97 10.43
CA ASP A 374 -2.47 -13.96 9.35
C ASP A 374 -3.71 -14.85 9.23
N PHE A 375 -4.48 -15.01 10.30
CA PHE A 375 -5.76 -15.71 10.27
C PHE A 375 -6.86 -14.90 9.58
N ILE A 376 -6.76 -13.57 9.58
CA ILE A 376 -7.73 -12.67 8.98
C ILE A 376 -7.61 -12.67 7.45
N ALA A 377 -6.42 -12.89 6.90
CA ALA A 377 -6.21 -13.03 5.46
C ALA A 377 -7.00 -14.19 4.82
N LEU A 378 -7.52 -15.11 5.64
CA LEU A 378 -8.31 -16.26 5.22
C LEU A 378 -9.82 -16.01 5.36
N ASP A 379 -10.22 -14.88 5.95
CA ASP A 379 -11.61 -14.51 6.14
C ASP A 379 -12.25 -14.13 4.78
N PRO A 380 -13.39 -14.74 4.39
CA PRO A 380 -14.08 -14.42 3.15
C PRO A 380 -14.40 -12.92 2.97
N VAL A 381 -14.62 -12.20 4.08
CA VAL A 381 -14.88 -10.74 4.02
C VAL A 381 -13.69 -9.99 3.43
N GLN A 382 -12.46 -10.39 3.74
CA GLN A 382 -11.27 -9.70 3.22
C GLN A 382 -11.04 -10.01 1.73
N ALA A 383 -11.39 -11.22 1.30
CA ALA A 383 -11.39 -11.56 -0.13
C ALA A 383 -12.44 -10.73 -0.90
N ALA A 384 -13.63 -10.57 -0.32
CA ALA A 384 -14.69 -9.75 -0.91
C ALA A 384 -14.28 -8.27 -1.01
N ILE A 385 -13.67 -7.70 0.03
CA ILE A 385 -13.15 -6.32 -0.01
C ILE A 385 -12.03 -6.18 -1.04
N LEU A 386 -11.14 -7.18 -1.15
CA LEU A 386 -10.07 -7.16 -2.16
C LEU A 386 -10.65 -7.14 -3.58
N GLU A 387 -11.61 -8.02 -3.85
CA GLU A 387 -12.33 -8.06 -5.14
C GLU A 387 -13.05 -6.72 -5.40
N GLU A 388 -13.71 -6.16 -4.39
CA GLU A 388 -14.45 -4.90 -4.51
C GLU A 388 -13.51 -3.71 -4.75
N MET A 389 -12.41 -3.57 -3.99
CA MET A 389 -11.41 -2.51 -4.19
C MET A 389 -10.82 -2.52 -5.60
N ARG A 390 -10.47 -3.71 -6.10
CA ARG A 390 -9.95 -3.87 -7.46
C ARG A 390 -11.01 -3.55 -8.50
N ALA A 391 -12.23 -4.02 -8.31
CA ALA A 391 -13.26 -3.89 -9.31
C ALA A 391 -13.90 -2.49 -9.33
N GLU A 392 -13.97 -1.79 -8.20
CA GLU A 392 -14.56 -0.45 -8.07
C GLU A 392 -13.57 0.66 -8.36
N LEU A 393 -12.37 0.57 -7.77
CA LEU A 393 -11.39 1.67 -7.75
C LEU A 393 -10.13 1.35 -8.56
N GLY A 394 -9.97 0.12 -9.05
CA GLY A 394 -8.73 -0.34 -9.68
C GLY A 394 -7.55 -0.41 -8.71
N LEU A 395 -7.81 -0.36 -7.39
CA LEU A 395 -6.77 -0.28 -6.36
C LEU A 395 -6.41 -1.66 -5.80
N GLU A 396 -5.16 -1.80 -5.38
CA GLU A 396 -4.65 -2.96 -4.68
C GLU A 396 -4.99 -2.90 -3.19
N TYR A 397 -5.52 -4.00 -2.67
CA TYR A 397 -5.79 -4.15 -1.25
C TYR A 397 -4.97 -5.31 -0.67
N SER A 398 -3.94 -4.98 0.10
CA SER A 398 -3.01 -5.97 0.66
C SER A 398 -3.47 -6.44 2.04
N VAL A 399 -4.03 -7.65 2.10
CA VAL A 399 -4.43 -8.29 3.36
C VAL A 399 -3.26 -9.07 3.97
N ARG A 400 -2.48 -9.72 3.11
CA ARG A 400 -1.34 -10.56 3.50
C ARG A 400 -0.19 -9.70 4.01
N ARG A 401 0.65 -10.24 4.90
CA ARG A 401 1.91 -9.58 5.26
C ARG A 401 2.83 -9.59 4.03
N SER A 402 2.95 -8.44 3.39
CA SER A 402 4.02 -8.10 2.44
C SER A 402 5.10 -7.28 3.15
N GLU A 403 6.31 -7.20 2.57
CA GLU A 403 7.42 -6.40 3.11
C GLU A 403 7.14 -4.90 2.96
N LEU A 404 6.41 -4.55 1.90
CA LEU A 404 5.95 -3.21 1.61
C LEU A 404 4.42 -3.25 1.47
N ASP A 405 3.76 -2.30 2.10
CA ASP A 405 2.37 -2.01 1.80
C ASP A 405 2.28 -1.49 0.35
N PRO A 406 1.13 -1.63 -0.33
CA PRO A 406 0.96 -1.06 -1.67
C PRO A 406 1.35 0.42 -1.68
N PRO A 407 1.99 0.92 -2.74
CA PRO A 407 2.23 2.35 -2.91
C PRO A 407 0.97 3.17 -2.62
N GLU A 408 1.13 4.37 -2.04
CA GLU A 408 -0.01 5.20 -1.64
C GLU A 408 -0.96 5.48 -2.82
N GLU A 409 -0.42 5.54 -4.04
CA GLU A 409 -1.15 5.81 -5.27
C GLU A 409 -1.92 4.60 -5.80
N THR A 410 -1.47 3.38 -5.50
CA THR A 410 -1.99 2.15 -6.09
C THR A 410 -2.81 1.32 -5.12
N GLY A 411 -2.86 1.65 -3.83
CA GLY A 411 -3.64 0.86 -2.87
C GLY A 411 -3.42 1.16 -1.39
N CYS A 412 -3.85 0.22 -0.54
CA CYS A 412 -3.61 0.24 0.91
C CYS A 412 -3.53 -1.17 1.50
N SER A 413 -3.02 -1.27 2.74
CA SER A 413 -3.01 -2.51 3.50
C SER A 413 -4.23 -2.64 4.43
N VAL A 414 -4.56 -3.87 4.82
CA VAL A 414 -5.60 -4.16 5.81
C VAL A 414 -5.34 -3.45 7.15
N ILE A 415 -4.08 -3.22 7.50
CA ILE A 415 -3.73 -2.48 8.73
C ILE A 415 -4.16 -1.03 8.61
N GLU A 416 -3.78 -0.40 7.50
CA GLU A 416 -4.10 1.00 7.25
C GLU A 416 -5.61 1.20 7.15
N ALA A 417 -6.30 0.32 6.42
CA ALA A 417 -7.75 0.30 6.33
C ALA A 417 -8.43 0.14 7.69
N ALA A 418 -7.99 -0.81 8.52
CA ALA A 418 -8.55 -1.03 9.85
C ALA A 418 -8.31 0.17 10.79
N CYS A 419 -7.12 0.79 10.74
CA CYS A 419 -6.85 2.03 11.50
C CYS A 419 -7.80 3.16 11.07
N ALA A 420 -7.96 3.35 9.76
CA ALA A 420 -8.80 4.39 9.20
C ALA A 420 -10.28 4.20 9.56
N LEU A 421 -10.81 2.99 9.37
CA LEU A 421 -12.19 2.65 9.72
C LEU A 421 -12.47 2.83 11.21
N ALA A 422 -11.54 2.45 12.07
CA ALA A 422 -11.70 2.63 13.51
C ALA A 422 -11.66 4.10 13.94
N CYS A 423 -10.84 4.95 13.30
CA CYS A 423 -10.89 6.39 13.54
C CYS A 423 -12.20 7.00 13.01
N ALA A 424 -12.70 6.51 11.87
CA ALA A 424 -13.96 6.96 11.29
C ALA A 424 -15.18 6.50 12.12
N HIS A 425 -15.05 5.42 12.89
CA HIS A 425 -16.14 4.88 13.71
C HIS A 425 -16.68 5.94 14.71
N PRO A 426 -18.00 6.03 14.95
CA PRO A 426 -18.59 7.01 15.87
C PRO A 426 -18.10 6.92 17.32
N ASP A 427 -17.77 5.72 17.78
CA ASP A 427 -17.25 5.47 19.12
C ASP A 427 -15.72 5.62 19.19
N SER A 428 -15.25 6.56 20.01
CA SER A 428 -13.83 6.88 20.20
C SER A 428 -13.03 5.76 20.87
N GLN A 429 -13.69 4.75 21.45
CA GLN A 429 -13.00 3.64 22.12
C GLN A 429 -12.02 2.90 21.19
N TYR A 430 -12.35 2.79 19.90
CA TYR A 430 -11.52 2.04 18.95
C TYR A 430 -10.22 2.78 18.64
N ALA A 431 -10.27 4.10 18.54
CA ALA A 431 -9.08 4.95 18.42
C ALA A 431 -8.20 4.88 19.68
N ALA A 432 -8.81 4.82 20.86
CA ALA A 432 -8.07 4.70 22.13
C ALA A 432 -7.35 3.35 22.26
N ARG A 433 -8.07 2.24 22.02
CA ARG A 433 -7.55 0.88 22.16
C ARG A 433 -6.33 0.62 21.27
N MET A 434 -6.31 1.18 20.05
CA MET A 434 -5.20 1.00 19.12
C MET A 434 -4.01 1.94 19.35
N ALA A 435 -4.13 2.93 20.23
CA ALA A 435 -3.06 3.89 20.49
C ALA A 435 -1.82 3.23 21.11
N THR A 436 -1.96 2.05 21.70
CA THR A 436 -0.85 1.29 22.30
C THR A 436 -0.32 0.18 21.40
N THR A 437 -1.20 -0.67 20.86
CA THR A 437 -0.82 -1.77 19.97
C THR A 437 -1.88 -1.94 18.88
N LEU A 438 -1.44 -2.34 17.69
CA LEU A 438 -2.33 -2.62 16.56
C LEU A 438 -2.88 -4.04 16.58
N ASP A 439 -2.39 -4.91 17.47
CA ASP A 439 -2.86 -6.30 17.54
C ASP A 439 -4.33 -6.39 17.97
N VAL A 440 -4.83 -5.40 18.71
CA VAL A 440 -6.24 -5.29 19.11
C VAL A 440 -7.20 -5.18 17.92
N LEU A 441 -6.73 -4.72 16.75
CA LEU A 441 -7.52 -4.63 15.52
C LEU A 441 -8.00 -6.00 15.04
N TRP A 442 -7.34 -7.07 15.48
CA TRP A 442 -7.57 -8.44 15.03
C TRP A 442 -8.39 -9.28 16.02
N GLU A 443 -8.79 -8.69 17.15
CA GLU A 443 -9.63 -9.36 18.13
C GLU A 443 -11.03 -9.66 17.58
N ARG A 444 -11.52 -10.87 17.87
CA ARG A 444 -12.82 -11.40 17.41
C ARG A 444 -13.84 -11.42 18.53
N GLY A 445 -15.12 -11.49 18.16
CA GLY A 445 -16.25 -11.63 19.07
C GLY A 445 -16.96 -10.29 19.35
N SER A 446 -17.93 -10.31 20.27
CA SER A 446 -18.82 -9.17 20.53
C SER A 446 -18.12 -7.90 21.06
N GLN A 447 -16.88 -8.03 21.55
CA GLN A 447 -16.04 -6.93 22.01
C GLN A 447 -14.79 -6.74 21.14
N GLY A 448 -14.66 -7.55 20.08
CA GLY A 448 -13.51 -7.55 19.17
C GLY A 448 -13.65 -6.45 18.12
N ILE A 449 -12.57 -5.69 17.91
CA ILE A 449 -12.57 -4.57 16.97
C ILE A 449 -12.79 -5.05 15.54
N TYR A 450 -12.22 -6.21 15.17
CA TYR A 450 -12.27 -6.69 13.79
C TYR A 450 -13.69 -6.87 13.29
N ASP A 451 -14.54 -7.56 14.06
CA ASP A 451 -15.89 -7.87 13.62
C ASP A 451 -16.75 -6.60 13.57
N VAL A 452 -16.50 -5.60 14.42
CA VAL A 452 -17.19 -4.29 14.35
C VAL A 452 -16.83 -3.52 13.07
N LEU A 453 -15.56 -3.53 12.67
CA LEU A 453 -15.10 -2.75 11.51
C LEU A 453 -15.45 -3.41 10.17
N PHE A 454 -15.46 -4.75 10.13
CA PHE A 454 -15.60 -5.51 8.89
C PHE A 454 -16.91 -6.30 8.78
N ARG A 455 -17.78 -6.29 9.81
CA ARG A 455 -19.10 -6.96 9.78
C ARG A 455 -20.19 -6.00 10.28
N PRO A 456 -21.05 -5.46 9.39
CA PRO A 456 -21.16 -5.77 7.96
C PRO A 456 -19.94 -5.32 7.14
N GLN A 457 -19.73 -5.92 5.97
CA GLN A 457 -18.62 -5.58 5.08
C GLN A 457 -18.68 -4.08 4.71
N PRO A 458 -17.60 -3.30 4.96
CA PRO A 458 -17.52 -1.91 4.50
C PRO A 458 -17.41 -1.87 2.98
N GLY A 459 -18.06 -0.90 2.35
CA GLY A 459 -17.92 -0.65 0.92
C GLY A 459 -16.52 -0.12 0.58
N ALA A 460 -16.08 -0.33 -0.66
CA ALA A 460 -14.76 0.12 -1.13
C ALA A 460 -14.55 1.63 -0.97
N TYR A 461 -15.59 2.45 -1.24
CA TYR A 461 -15.52 3.91 -1.12
C TYR A 461 -15.32 4.36 0.34
N LEU A 462 -16.10 3.85 1.29
CA LEU A 462 -15.90 4.17 2.72
C LEU A 462 -14.49 3.84 3.18
N LEU A 463 -14.00 2.65 2.85
CA LEU A 463 -12.68 2.19 3.24
C LEU A 463 -11.59 3.09 2.66
N TRP A 464 -11.64 3.35 1.35
CA TRP A 464 -10.62 4.15 0.67
C TRP A 464 -10.65 5.62 1.10
N ASN A 465 -11.84 6.21 1.21
CA ASN A 465 -12.04 7.58 1.67
C ASN A 465 -11.51 7.77 3.09
N ALA A 466 -11.75 6.82 3.99
CA ALA A 466 -11.20 6.85 5.34
C ALA A 466 -9.67 6.78 5.33
N VAL A 467 -9.07 5.93 4.49
CA VAL A 467 -7.61 5.81 4.34
C VAL A 467 -7.00 7.13 3.86
N GLN A 468 -7.59 7.76 2.84
CA GLN A 468 -7.11 9.04 2.29
C GLN A 468 -7.13 10.16 3.34
N VAL A 469 -8.19 10.24 4.14
CA VAL A 469 -8.29 11.19 5.26
C VAL A 469 -7.22 10.90 6.32
N LEU A 470 -7.05 9.64 6.74
CA LEU A 470 -6.03 9.27 7.73
C LEU A 470 -4.60 9.62 7.26
N ARG A 471 -4.28 9.38 5.98
CA ARG A 471 -3.00 9.77 5.37
C ARG A 471 -2.79 11.28 5.41
N ALA A 472 -3.81 12.05 5.02
CA ALA A 472 -3.76 13.51 5.06
C ALA A 472 -3.52 14.05 6.48
N ILE A 473 -4.15 13.42 7.49
CA ILE A 473 -3.98 13.79 8.90
C ILE A 473 -2.55 13.51 9.36
N ARG A 474 -2.01 12.31 9.08
CA ARG A 474 -0.63 11.95 9.39
C ARG A 474 0.38 12.90 8.74
N ARG A 475 0.18 13.26 7.47
CA ARG A 475 1.02 14.26 6.76
C ARG A 475 0.96 15.63 7.44
N SER A 476 -0.24 16.08 7.81
CA SER A 476 -0.44 17.37 8.49
C SER A 476 0.22 17.42 9.87
N LEU A 477 0.06 16.35 10.66
CA LEU A 477 0.71 16.21 11.96
C LEU A 477 2.24 16.21 11.84
N HIS A 478 2.79 15.50 10.85
CA HIS A 478 4.22 15.47 10.58
C HIS A 478 4.78 16.87 10.24
N GLN A 479 4.08 17.62 9.39
CA GLN A 479 4.45 19.00 9.03
C GLN A 479 4.41 19.95 10.24
N LEU A 480 3.39 19.81 11.10
CA LEU A 480 3.21 20.64 12.29
C LEU A 480 4.18 20.29 13.43
N ARG A 481 4.70 19.06 13.49
CA ARG A 481 5.59 18.57 14.57
C ARG A 481 6.73 19.54 14.91
N SER A 482 7.36 20.16 13.91
CA SER A 482 8.47 21.10 14.10
C SER A 482 8.09 22.42 14.81
N ARG A 483 6.81 22.78 14.77
CA ARG A 483 6.24 24.02 15.33
C ARG A 483 5.81 23.90 16.79
N TYR A 484 5.74 22.68 17.32
CA TYR A 484 5.29 22.40 18.69
C TYR A 484 6.45 21.92 19.58
N ALA A 485 6.30 22.10 20.88
CA ALA A 485 7.25 21.64 21.90
C ALA A 485 6.52 20.98 23.08
N GLY A 486 7.24 20.16 23.84
CA GLY A 486 6.70 19.49 25.03
C GLY A 486 5.44 18.68 24.72
N ARG A 487 4.32 19.05 25.36
CA ARG A 487 3.04 18.34 25.22
C ARG A 487 2.45 18.40 23.81
N GLY A 488 2.60 19.52 23.10
CA GLY A 488 2.17 19.63 21.71
C GLY A 488 2.91 18.65 20.80
N ALA A 489 4.23 18.51 21.01
CA ALA A 489 5.03 17.52 20.28
C ALA A 489 4.62 16.08 20.64
N ALA A 490 4.42 15.79 21.93
CA ALA A 490 3.94 14.48 22.37
C ALA A 490 2.57 14.13 21.77
N LEU A 491 1.69 15.12 21.60
CA LEU A 491 0.38 14.93 20.97
C LEU A 491 0.48 14.70 19.46
N THR A 492 1.42 15.34 18.75
CA THR A 492 1.67 15.03 17.33
C THR A 492 2.15 13.59 17.10
N GLU A 493 2.81 12.98 18.10
CA GLU A 493 3.38 11.63 17.99
C GLU A 493 2.41 10.55 18.53
N HIS A 494 1.77 10.78 19.68
CA HIS A 494 0.93 9.79 20.36
C HIS A 494 -0.58 10.04 20.23
N GLY A 495 -0.99 11.23 19.79
CA GLY A 495 -2.40 11.61 19.65
C GLY A 495 -3.00 11.34 18.27
N VAL A 496 -2.26 10.67 17.38
CA VAL A 496 -2.63 10.51 15.96
C VAL A 496 -4.05 9.96 15.79
N TYR A 497 -4.42 8.90 16.51
CA TYR A 497 -5.73 8.26 16.36
C TYR A 497 -6.87 9.06 17.01
N LEU A 498 -6.63 9.70 18.15
CA LEU A 498 -7.61 10.60 18.80
C LEU A 498 -7.90 11.82 17.91
N ILE A 499 -6.86 12.47 17.40
CA ILE A 499 -7.02 13.59 16.47
C ILE A 499 -7.71 13.11 15.20
N SER A 500 -7.34 11.94 14.69
CA SER A 500 -7.99 11.38 13.49
C SER A 500 -9.49 11.18 13.70
N HIS A 501 -9.88 10.62 14.85
CA HIS A 501 -11.29 10.47 15.22
C HIS A 501 -12.02 11.81 15.27
N LEU A 502 -11.45 12.82 15.94
CA LEU A 502 -12.04 14.16 16.03
C LEU A 502 -12.19 14.84 14.65
N VAL A 503 -11.21 14.67 13.75
CA VAL A 503 -11.32 15.16 12.38
C VAL A 503 -12.48 14.48 11.65
N PHE A 504 -12.65 13.16 11.75
CA PHE A 504 -13.82 12.47 11.17
C PHE A 504 -15.15 12.94 11.75
N ARG A 505 -15.20 13.34 13.03
CA ARG A 505 -16.41 13.90 13.66
C ARG A 505 -16.70 15.34 13.21
N ARG A 506 -15.72 16.06 12.66
CA ARG A 506 -15.86 17.43 12.12
C ARG A 506 -16.10 17.46 10.61
N LEU A 507 -15.73 16.39 9.89
CA LEU A 507 -16.01 16.24 8.46
C LEU A 507 -17.48 15.84 8.24
N ASP A 508 -18.04 16.27 7.11
CA ASP A 508 -19.30 15.73 6.61
C ASP A 508 -19.07 14.30 6.08
N THR A 509 -19.62 13.33 6.80
CA THR A 509 -19.44 11.89 6.53
C THR A 509 -20.71 11.24 5.99
N GLU A 510 -21.76 11.99 5.64
CA GLU A 510 -23.00 11.39 5.10
C GLU A 510 -22.73 10.63 3.79
N ALA A 511 -21.99 11.24 2.87
CA ALA A 511 -21.67 10.67 1.56
C ALA A 511 -20.37 9.83 1.52
N ILE A 512 -19.72 9.57 2.65
CA ILE A 512 -18.38 8.92 2.68
C ILE A 512 -18.39 7.51 2.06
N ASN A 513 -19.53 6.82 2.10
CA ASN A 513 -19.71 5.46 1.59
C ASN A 513 -20.43 5.42 0.23
N GLU A 514 -20.85 6.57 -0.30
CA GLU A 514 -21.54 6.62 -1.57
C GLU A 514 -20.57 6.35 -2.73
N PRO A 515 -21.00 5.63 -3.79
CA PRO A 515 -20.16 5.42 -4.96
C PRO A 515 -19.81 6.74 -5.66
N ASP A 516 -18.52 7.06 -5.68
CA ASP A 516 -17.96 8.28 -6.26
C ASP A 516 -16.71 7.95 -7.09
N PRO A 517 -16.86 7.59 -8.39
CA PRO A 517 -15.75 7.21 -9.25
C PRO A 517 -14.70 8.31 -9.43
N THR A 518 -15.10 9.57 -9.22
CA THR A 518 -14.25 10.76 -9.31
C THR A 518 -13.56 11.12 -8.00
N LEU A 519 -13.92 10.46 -6.90
CA LEU A 519 -13.41 10.72 -5.54
C LEU A 519 -13.53 12.19 -5.10
N GLU A 520 -14.56 12.91 -5.58
CA GLU A 520 -14.84 14.30 -5.23
C GLU A 520 -15.01 14.52 -3.72
N TRP A 521 -15.68 13.59 -3.03
CA TRP A 521 -15.79 13.64 -1.58
C TRP A 521 -14.41 13.61 -0.93
N ALA A 522 -13.54 12.68 -1.36
CA ALA A 522 -12.21 12.50 -0.79
C ALA A 522 -11.35 13.76 -1.00
N VAL A 523 -11.38 14.35 -2.20
CA VAL A 523 -10.63 15.58 -2.53
C VAL A 523 -11.04 16.72 -1.60
N ARG A 524 -12.36 16.94 -1.44
CA ARG A 524 -12.90 17.99 -0.56
C ARG A 524 -12.60 17.74 0.91
N ALA A 525 -12.69 16.49 1.38
CA ALA A 525 -12.38 16.13 2.75
C ALA A 525 -10.88 16.35 3.06
N VAL A 526 -9.99 15.84 2.20
CA VAL A 526 -8.54 15.98 2.34
C VAL A 526 -8.10 17.45 2.32
N ALA A 527 -8.75 18.30 1.53
CA ALA A 527 -8.45 19.74 1.50
C ALA A 527 -8.74 20.45 2.82
N GLN A 528 -9.71 19.98 3.60
CA GLN A 528 -10.08 20.56 4.91
C GLN A 528 -9.19 20.07 6.05
N VAL A 529 -8.56 18.90 5.91
CA VAL A 529 -7.78 18.24 6.96
C VAL A 529 -6.69 19.15 7.57
N PRO A 530 -5.84 19.86 6.81
CA PRO A 530 -4.77 20.67 7.41
C PRO A 530 -5.29 21.77 8.34
N ALA A 531 -6.41 22.41 8.00
CA ALA A 531 -7.04 23.44 8.83
C ALA A 531 -7.62 22.83 10.11
N LEU A 532 -8.36 21.72 9.99
CA LEU A 532 -8.95 21.01 11.13
C LEU A 532 -7.88 20.51 12.10
N VAL A 533 -6.77 19.94 11.60
CA VAL A 533 -5.68 19.47 12.45
C VAL A 533 -5.00 20.63 13.18
N ALA A 534 -4.79 21.77 12.51
CA ALA A 534 -4.20 22.96 13.12
C ALA A 534 -5.08 23.58 14.22
N GLU A 535 -6.41 23.49 14.09
CA GLU A 535 -7.38 23.90 15.12
C GLU A 535 -7.42 22.90 16.29
N LEU A 536 -7.55 21.61 15.98
CA LEU A 536 -7.75 20.56 16.97
C LEU A 536 -6.53 20.31 17.84
N LEU A 537 -5.31 20.46 17.32
CA LEU A 537 -4.09 20.13 18.07
C LEU A 537 -3.94 20.91 19.38
N PRO A 538 -3.98 22.26 19.39
CA PRO A 538 -3.95 23.02 20.65
C PRO A 538 -5.21 22.82 21.50
N ALA A 539 -6.39 22.63 20.87
CA ALA A 539 -7.64 22.41 21.57
C ALA A 539 -7.64 21.08 22.37
N VAL A 540 -7.15 20.00 21.78
CA VAL A 540 -7.00 18.69 22.42
C VAL A 540 -5.98 18.77 23.55
N ALA A 541 -4.83 19.43 23.34
CA ALA A 541 -3.84 19.61 24.39
C ALA A 541 -4.41 20.38 25.59
N ALA A 542 -5.18 21.45 25.35
CA ALA A 542 -5.88 22.19 26.39
C ALA A 542 -6.94 21.35 27.11
N ALA A 543 -7.76 20.60 26.38
CA ALA A 543 -8.77 19.73 26.97
C ALA A 543 -8.16 18.66 27.89
N ILE A 544 -7.02 18.07 27.50
CA ILE A 544 -6.30 17.10 28.34
C ILE A 544 -5.73 17.76 29.61
N ASP A 545 -5.18 18.98 29.48
CA ASP A 545 -4.64 19.72 30.63
C ASP A 545 -5.75 20.11 31.62
N ASP A 546 -6.91 20.53 31.11
CA ASP A 546 -8.06 20.91 31.94
C ASP A 546 -8.66 19.71 32.68
N LEU A 547 -8.75 18.54 32.02
CA LEU A 547 -9.36 17.33 32.61
C LEU A 547 -8.42 16.57 33.55
N TYR A 548 -7.13 16.45 33.21
CA TYR A 548 -6.20 15.54 33.91
C TYR A 548 -4.92 16.20 34.41
N THR A 549 -4.82 17.53 34.36
CA THR A 549 -3.65 18.34 34.75
C THR A 549 -2.42 18.11 33.86
N GLU A 550 -1.48 19.07 33.89
CA GLU A 550 -0.23 19.02 33.10
C GLU A 550 0.71 17.85 33.47
N ARG A 551 0.47 17.19 34.62
CA ARG A 551 1.26 16.03 35.09
C ARG A 551 0.90 14.73 34.39
N SER A 552 -0.25 14.66 33.73
CA SER A 552 -0.69 13.48 32.98
C SER A 552 0.18 13.24 31.74
N ARG A 553 0.50 11.99 31.41
CA ARG A 553 1.20 11.66 30.15
C ARG A 553 0.19 11.62 29.01
N ILE A 554 0.45 12.38 27.93
CA ILE A 554 -0.43 12.44 26.74
C ILE A 554 -0.74 11.04 26.19
N GLN A 555 0.29 10.19 26.07
CA GLN A 555 0.12 8.81 25.58
C GLN A 555 -0.87 8.00 26.44
N ALA A 556 -0.81 8.15 27.77
CA ALA A 556 -1.69 7.41 28.68
C ALA A 556 -3.15 7.88 28.60
N VAL A 557 -3.37 9.17 28.33
CA VAL A 557 -4.72 9.72 28.12
C VAL A 557 -5.29 9.25 26.78
N CYS A 558 -4.47 9.26 25.72
CA CYS A 558 -4.91 8.81 24.39
C CYS A 558 -5.18 7.31 24.33
N ALA A 559 -4.53 6.50 25.18
CA ALA A 559 -4.69 5.05 25.23
C ALA A 559 -5.82 4.56 26.15
N ASP A 560 -6.35 5.42 27.02
CA ASP A 560 -7.41 5.06 27.96
C ASP A 560 -8.78 5.35 27.34
N VAL A 561 -9.66 4.34 27.27
CA VAL A 561 -10.98 4.44 26.63
C VAL A 561 -11.87 5.49 27.29
N THR A 562 -11.90 5.52 28.62
CA THR A 562 -12.74 6.44 29.38
C THR A 562 -12.23 7.86 29.20
N ARG A 563 -10.92 8.06 29.32
CA ARG A 563 -10.34 9.41 29.21
C ARG A 563 -10.40 9.97 27.79
N CYS A 564 -10.18 9.12 26.80
CA CYS A 564 -10.35 9.49 25.40
C CYS A 564 -11.80 9.95 25.12
N ARG A 565 -12.79 9.24 25.65
CA ARG A 565 -14.21 9.61 25.55
C ARG A 565 -14.50 10.98 26.19
N GLU A 566 -14.04 11.21 27.41
CA GLU A 566 -14.24 12.49 28.11
C GLU A 566 -13.64 13.68 27.32
N VAL A 567 -12.46 13.52 26.72
CA VAL A 567 -11.84 14.54 25.85
C VAL A 567 -12.68 14.79 24.60
N VAL A 568 -13.18 13.73 23.95
CA VAL A 568 -14.02 13.83 22.75
C VAL A 568 -15.35 14.53 23.08
N GLU A 569 -16.02 14.13 24.15
CA GLU A 569 -17.28 14.76 24.61
C GLU A 569 -17.09 16.23 24.94
N ARG A 570 -15.97 16.60 25.59
CA ARG A 570 -15.65 18.00 25.90
C ARG A 570 -15.54 18.87 24.64
N LEU A 571 -14.90 18.34 23.59
CA LEU A 571 -14.61 19.06 22.34
C LEU A 571 -15.76 19.06 21.33
N LEU A 572 -16.64 18.06 21.38
CA LEU A 572 -17.84 17.97 20.54
C LEU A 572 -19.07 18.60 21.20
N GLY A 573 -19.14 18.59 22.54
CA GLY A 573 -20.26 19.13 23.32
C GLY A 573 -20.24 20.65 23.50
N THR A 574 -19.19 21.35 23.07
CA THR A 574 -19.16 22.82 23.07
C THR A 574 -19.90 23.36 21.84
N THR A 575 -21.23 23.40 21.90
CA THR A 575 -22.03 24.27 21.03
C THR A 575 -21.73 25.73 21.39
N ALA A 576 -20.94 26.38 20.53
CA ALA A 576 -20.71 27.81 20.40
C ALA A 576 -21.30 28.75 21.49
N GLU A 577 -20.48 29.11 22.48
CA GLU A 577 -20.33 30.52 22.86
C GLU A 577 -18.93 30.97 22.38
N PRO A 578 -18.81 32.05 21.59
CA PRO A 578 -17.53 32.55 21.07
C PRO A 578 -16.78 33.37 22.13
N GLU A 579 -16.68 32.86 23.37
CA GLU A 579 -15.86 33.47 24.42
C GLU A 579 -14.58 32.66 24.65
N ALA A 580 -13.61 32.91 23.77
CA ALA A 580 -12.21 33.17 24.10
C ALA A 580 -11.38 32.99 22.83
N ARG A 581 -10.93 34.12 22.26
CA ARG A 581 -9.76 34.14 21.38
C ARG A 581 -8.64 33.30 22.02
N PRO A 582 -7.84 32.55 21.24
CA PRO A 582 -6.91 31.59 21.80
C PRO A 582 -5.99 32.30 22.79
N LYS A 583 -6.03 31.88 24.07
CA LYS A 583 -4.87 32.00 24.95
C LYS A 583 -3.68 31.56 24.11
N LEU A 584 -2.64 32.38 24.05
CA LEU A 584 -1.40 32.11 23.30
C LEU A 584 -1.13 30.60 23.30
N ASP A 585 -1.06 29.97 22.12
CA ASP A 585 -0.86 28.52 22.00
C ASP A 585 0.45 28.13 22.69
N LYS A 586 0.36 27.88 24.01
CA LYS A 586 1.50 27.68 24.92
C LYS A 586 2.29 26.42 24.57
N TYR A 587 1.73 25.58 23.70
CA TYR A 587 2.34 24.36 23.20
C TYR A 587 3.24 24.60 21.99
N ARG A 588 3.19 25.80 21.38
CA ARG A 588 4.11 26.16 20.29
C ARG A 588 5.54 26.30 20.78
N ARG A 589 6.46 25.94 19.89
CA ARG A 589 7.88 26.14 20.10
C ARG A 589 8.19 27.63 20.06
N VAL A 590 8.68 28.16 21.17
CA VAL A 590 9.25 29.51 21.22
C VAL A 590 10.71 29.42 20.75
N PRO A 591 11.12 30.15 19.69
CA PRO A 591 12.52 30.18 19.27
C PRO A 591 13.38 30.79 20.39
N ALA A 592 14.47 30.11 20.74
CA ALA A 592 15.40 30.63 21.74
C ALA A 592 15.97 31.97 21.27
N GLN A 593 15.79 33.03 22.05
CA GLN A 593 16.46 34.31 21.81
C GLN A 593 17.98 34.07 21.83
N ARG A 594 18.65 34.22 20.68
CA ARG A 594 20.11 34.19 20.61
C ARG A 594 20.64 35.41 21.36
N LYS A 595 21.26 35.21 22.52
CA LYS A 595 22.05 36.25 23.18
C LYS A 595 23.12 36.76 22.18
N PRO A 596 23.32 38.08 22.05
CA PRO A 596 24.33 38.63 21.13
C PRO A 596 25.71 38.04 21.47
N ARG A 597 26.49 37.72 20.43
CA ARG A 597 27.86 37.18 20.59
C ARG A 597 28.71 38.22 21.33
N ARG A 598 29.22 37.83 22.50
CA ARG A 598 30.13 38.64 23.30
C ARG A 598 31.36 39.06 22.46
N PRO A 599 31.83 40.32 22.55
CA PRO A 599 33.03 40.79 21.85
C PRO A 599 34.26 39.96 22.24
N ASN A 600 35.23 39.85 21.33
CA ASN A 600 36.49 39.15 21.61
C ASN A 600 37.32 39.94 22.64
N ALA A 601 37.64 39.34 23.79
CA ALA A 601 38.38 39.97 24.88
C ALA A 601 39.72 40.59 24.43
N VAL A 602 40.46 39.96 23.50
CA VAL A 602 41.72 40.53 22.98
C VAL A 602 41.45 41.81 22.20
N HIS A 603 40.37 41.86 21.41
CA HIS A 603 40.03 43.05 20.64
C HIS A 603 39.66 44.19 21.59
N VAL A 604 38.87 43.91 22.64
CA VAL A 604 38.51 44.90 23.66
C VAL A 604 39.77 45.51 24.29
N LEU A 605 40.71 44.67 24.73
CA LEU A 605 41.93 45.13 25.40
C LEU A 605 42.84 45.94 24.48
N VAL A 606 43.00 45.53 23.22
CA VAL A 606 43.80 46.26 22.22
C VAL A 606 43.13 47.58 21.84
N ASP A 607 41.83 47.55 21.52
CA ASP A 607 41.11 48.72 21.02
C ASP A 607 40.97 49.82 22.09
N LYS A 608 40.97 49.44 23.36
CA LYS A 608 40.91 50.35 24.50
C LYS A 608 42.30 50.70 25.08
N GLY A 609 43.38 50.13 24.54
CA GLY A 609 44.75 50.43 24.97
C GLY A 609 45.01 50.18 26.45
N VAL A 610 44.34 49.17 27.05
CA VAL A 610 44.32 48.94 28.51
C VAL A 610 45.66 48.40 29.01
N LEU A 611 46.42 47.73 28.13
CA LEU A 611 47.73 47.18 28.43
C LEU A 611 48.80 47.86 27.58
N GLU A 612 49.85 48.34 28.23
CA GLU A 612 51.02 48.89 27.55
C GLU A 612 51.80 47.80 26.81
N GLU A 613 52.47 48.18 25.72
CA GLU A 613 53.37 47.30 24.99
C GLU A 613 54.48 46.78 25.92
N GLY A 614 54.66 45.46 25.99
CA GLY A 614 55.64 44.83 26.86
C GLY A 614 55.16 44.58 28.29
N ALA A 615 53.89 44.85 28.63
CA ALA A 615 53.36 44.58 29.97
C ALA A 615 53.54 43.10 30.38
N PRO A 616 54.05 42.80 31.58
CA PRO A 616 54.35 41.44 31.99
C PRO A 616 53.07 40.64 32.26
N LEU A 617 53.05 39.40 31.78
CA LEU A 617 51.99 38.43 31.98
C LEU A 617 52.55 37.16 32.64
N THR A 618 51.82 36.64 33.63
CA THR A 618 52.15 35.40 34.31
C THR A 618 51.08 34.34 34.04
N LEU A 619 51.52 33.10 33.88
CA LEU A 619 50.62 31.97 33.70
C LEU A 619 49.91 31.66 35.03
N HIS A 620 48.58 31.65 34.97
CA HIS A 620 47.69 31.34 36.07
C HIS A 620 47.04 29.96 35.88
N MET A 621 47.28 29.08 36.84
CA MET A 621 46.87 27.68 36.81
C MET A 621 45.62 27.46 37.68
N ALA A 622 44.47 28.01 37.24
CA ALA A 622 43.21 27.94 37.99
C ALA A 622 42.59 26.54 38.06
N TYR A 623 42.98 25.63 37.16
CA TYR A 623 42.37 24.32 37.02
C TYR A 623 43.27 23.22 37.60
N PRO A 624 42.82 22.47 38.63
CA PRO A 624 43.67 21.51 39.34
C PRO A 624 44.33 20.44 38.46
N LEU A 625 43.58 19.87 37.51
CA LEU A 625 44.09 18.85 36.58
C LEU A 625 45.14 19.41 35.62
N GLU A 626 44.94 20.65 35.15
CA GLU A 626 45.89 21.36 34.29
C GLU A 626 47.17 21.71 35.07
N ALA A 627 47.00 22.14 36.33
CA ALA A 627 48.09 22.48 37.24
C ALA A 627 48.98 21.28 37.57
N GLU A 628 48.38 20.11 37.77
CA GLU A 628 49.10 18.86 37.98
C GLU A 628 49.85 18.43 36.73
N ALA A 629 49.18 18.42 35.57
CA ALA A 629 49.78 17.99 34.31
C ALA A 629 50.98 18.86 33.86
N LEU A 630 50.95 20.17 34.12
CA LEU A 630 52.04 21.09 33.73
C LEU A 630 53.12 21.27 34.79
N ARG A 631 52.97 20.71 36.00
CA ARG A 631 53.83 21.02 37.17
C ARG A 631 55.31 20.74 36.88
N ASP A 632 55.64 19.50 36.53
CA ASP A 632 57.03 19.06 36.33
C ASP A 632 57.66 19.69 35.08
N TRP A 633 56.84 20.03 34.09
CA TRP A 633 57.29 20.71 32.88
C TRP A 633 57.59 22.20 33.14
N LEU A 634 56.79 22.89 33.96
CA LEU A 634 57.01 24.30 34.28
C LEU A 634 58.22 24.50 35.21
N THR A 635 58.49 23.58 36.15
CA THR A 635 59.63 23.68 37.08
C THR A 635 60.99 23.58 36.38
N GLN A 636 61.06 22.87 35.25
CA GLN A 636 62.30 22.76 34.44
C GLN A 636 62.76 24.08 33.82
N ASN A 637 61.84 25.03 33.58
CA ASN A 637 62.20 26.33 33.00
C ASN A 637 61.19 27.39 33.44
N GLN A 638 61.63 28.24 34.36
CA GLN A 638 60.82 29.33 34.91
C GLN A 638 60.36 30.36 33.86
N LYS A 639 61.02 30.45 32.69
CA LYS A 639 60.56 31.30 31.57
C LYS A 639 59.28 30.78 30.92
N ARG A 640 58.90 29.52 31.14
CA ARG A 640 57.67 28.92 30.56
C ARG A 640 56.41 29.54 31.15
N SER A 641 56.42 30.02 32.39
CA SER A 641 55.27 30.69 33.02
C SER A 641 55.22 32.20 32.80
N LEU A 642 56.13 32.76 31.98
CA LEU A 642 56.25 34.19 31.76
C LEU A 642 55.97 34.55 30.29
N ALA A 643 55.28 35.66 30.09
CA ALA A 643 55.07 36.26 28.78
C ALA A 643 54.97 37.79 28.90
N THR A 644 54.94 38.47 27.75
CA THR A 644 54.69 39.91 27.68
C THR A 644 53.56 40.20 26.69
N TRP A 645 52.82 41.27 26.97
CA TRP A 645 51.75 41.74 26.11
C TRP A 645 52.31 42.46 24.88
N VAL A 646 51.71 42.19 23.72
CA VAL A 646 51.96 42.86 22.44
C VAL A 646 50.62 43.35 21.91
N ASN A 647 50.54 44.59 21.43
CA ASN A 647 49.32 45.16 20.88
C ASN A 647 48.99 44.58 19.49
N HIS A 648 48.53 43.33 19.48
CA HIS A 648 48.16 42.59 18.28
C HIS A 648 46.82 41.87 18.48
N ARG A 649 45.85 42.15 17.60
CA ARG A 649 44.47 41.63 17.70
C ARG A 649 44.30 40.09 17.71
N SER A 650 45.29 39.32 17.27
CA SER A 650 45.20 37.86 17.17
C SER A 650 46.30 37.12 17.94
N LYS A 651 47.49 37.71 18.07
CA LYS A 651 48.64 37.08 18.74
C LYS A 651 49.28 38.02 19.77
N PRO A 652 48.54 38.43 20.82
CA PRO A 652 48.98 39.45 21.75
C PRO A 652 49.97 38.95 22.82
N ILE A 653 50.36 37.67 22.82
CA ILE A 653 51.23 37.12 23.87
C ILE A 653 52.58 36.75 23.28
N LEU A 654 53.63 37.44 23.71
CA LEU A 654 55.02 37.10 23.41
C LEU A 654 55.57 36.19 24.52
N TRP A 655 55.79 34.92 24.22
CA TRP A 655 56.18 33.92 25.21
C TRP A 655 57.67 34.00 25.54
N ALA A 656 58.03 34.05 26.84
CA ALA A 656 59.42 34.24 27.25
C ALA A 656 60.32 33.00 27.03
N ALA A 657 59.74 31.81 26.83
CA ALA A 657 60.51 30.59 26.64
C ALA A 657 61.09 30.45 25.22
N ASP A 658 60.42 30.97 24.19
CA ASP A 658 60.84 30.84 22.79
C ASP A 658 60.89 32.16 22.01
N GLY A 659 60.43 33.27 22.60
CA GLY A 659 60.43 34.59 21.98
C GLY A 659 59.43 34.76 20.83
N LYS A 660 58.41 33.90 20.71
CA LYS A 660 57.40 33.97 19.65
C LYS A 660 56.04 34.48 20.15
N GLN A 661 55.26 35.04 19.22
CA GLN A 661 53.92 35.55 19.49
C GLN A 661 52.84 34.48 19.28
N TYR A 662 51.89 34.42 20.19
CA TYR A 662 50.80 33.45 20.21
C TYR A 662 49.46 34.11 20.54
N SER A 663 48.37 33.48 20.11
CA SER A 663 47.06 33.77 20.68
C SER A 663 46.99 33.21 22.11
N PRO A 664 46.16 33.77 23.01
CA PRO A 664 46.07 33.27 24.38
C PRO A 664 45.74 31.77 24.44
N SER A 665 44.78 31.32 23.63
CA SER A 665 44.41 29.90 23.60
C SER A 665 45.43 29.03 22.87
N GLY A 666 46.07 29.56 21.82
CA GLY A 666 47.07 28.82 21.06
C GLY A 666 48.33 28.52 21.88
N LEU A 667 48.74 29.46 22.75
CA LEU A 667 49.87 29.23 23.63
C LEU A 667 49.59 28.13 24.66
N ILE A 668 48.38 28.10 25.23
CA ILE A 668 47.99 27.05 26.19
C ILE A 668 47.94 25.68 25.52
N THR A 669 47.35 25.58 24.32
CA THR A 669 47.38 24.33 23.55
C THR A 669 48.81 23.88 23.29
N ARG A 670 49.69 24.82 22.91
CA ARG A 670 51.11 24.53 22.68
C ARG A 670 51.84 24.07 23.94
N MET A 671 51.55 24.67 25.09
CA MET A 671 52.09 24.23 26.38
C MET A 671 51.65 22.80 26.71
N TRP A 672 50.38 22.45 26.48
CA TRP A 672 49.89 21.08 26.68
C TRP A 672 50.56 20.08 25.74
N GLU A 673 50.85 20.45 24.48
CA GLU A 673 51.62 19.61 23.55
C GLU A 673 53.04 19.35 24.08
N LEU A 674 53.73 20.42 24.48
CA LEU A 674 55.12 20.34 24.93
C LEU A 674 55.28 19.64 26.29
N ALA A 675 54.22 19.60 27.09
CA ALA A 675 54.15 18.85 28.34
C ALA A 675 53.59 17.42 28.18
N GLU A 676 53.30 17.00 26.94
CA GLU A 676 52.80 15.65 26.61
C GLU A 676 51.53 15.22 27.37
N TRP A 677 50.64 16.16 27.69
CA TRP A 677 49.42 15.86 28.44
C TRP A 677 48.36 15.16 27.57
N LYS A 678 48.23 13.84 27.72
CA LYS A 678 47.34 12.99 26.91
C LYS A 678 45.84 13.22 27.14
N GLU A 679 45.44 13.62 28.35
CA GLU A 679 44.03 13.83 28.74
C GLU A 679 43.55 15.28 28.59
N ARG A 680 44.26 16.07 27.77
CA ARG A 680 43.94 17.49 27.58
C ARG A 680 42.56 17.71 26.91
N PRO A 681 41.80 18.73 27.32
CA PRO A 681 40.55 19.12 26.66
C PRO A 681 40.75 19.56 25.19
N VAL A 682 39.69 19.45 24.38
CA VAL A 682 39.69 19.88 22.96
C VAL A 682 39.75 21.41 22.80
N ALA A 683 39.32 22.16 23.82
CA ALA A 683 39.29 23.62 23.81
C ALA A 683 39.70 24.20 25.17
N ASN A 684 40.22 25.44 25.15
CA ASN A 684 40.63 26.17 26.35
C ASN A 684 40.21 27.65 26.31
N GLN A 685 40.08 28.27 27.49
CA GLN A 685 39.85 29.70 27.65
C GLN A 685 41.18 30.41 27.91
N GLY A 686 41.96 30.65 26.85
CA GLY A 686 43.33 31.15 26.94
C GLY A 686 43.47 32.48 27.69
N THR A 687 42.55 33.42 27.49
CA THR A 687 42.57 34.73 28.17
C THR A 687 42.38 34.63 29.69
N ALA A 688 41.78 33.54 30.18
CA ALA A 688 41.66 33.29 31.62
C ALA A 688 42.93 32.66 32.24
N ARG A 689 43.93 32.25 31.43
CA ARG A 689 45.19 31.66 31.92
C ARG A 689 46.32 32.68 32.09
N TRP A 690 46.17 33.90 31.59
CA TRP A 690 47.22 34.91 31.64
C TRP A 690 46.79 36.05 32.54
N VAL A 691 47.58 36.29 33.58
CA VAL A 691 47.33 37.28 34.61
C VAL A 691 48.30 38.42 34.46
N THR A 692 47.79 39.64 34.62
CA THR A 692 48.57 40.86 34.57
C THR A 692 49.22 41.15 35.93
N LYS A 693 50.05 42.19 36.02
CA LYS A 693 50.65 42.63 37.28
C LYS A 693 49.63 42.95 38.38
N THR A 694 48.40 43.34 38.02
CA THR A 694 47.33 43.66 38.98
C THR A 694 46.66 42.42 39.59
N GLY A 695 46.99 41.21 39.10
CA GLY A 695 46.39 39.96 39.55
C GLY A 695 45.12 39.56 38.80
N GLU A 696 44.61 40.42 37.91
CA GLU A 696 43.46 40.13 37.05
C GLU A 696 43.86 39.29 35.82
N THR A 697 43.01 38.35 35.41
CA THR A 697 43.20 37.65 34.13
C THR A 697 42.89 38.59 32.95
N LEU A 698 43.41 38.29 31.75
CA LEU A 698 43.03 39.04 30.54
C LEU A 698 41.52 38.96 30.27
N ALA A 699 40.87 37.87 30.68
CA ALA A 699 39.42 37.75 30.58
C ALA A 699 38.72 38.75 31.52
N ASP A 700 39.10 38.76 32.81
CA ASP A 700 38.49 39.64 33.82
C ASP A 700 38.74 41.12 33.51
N LEU A 701 39.95 41.44 33.04
CA LEU A 701 40.30 42.78 32.61
C LEU A 701 39.43 43.26 31.44
N ALA A 702 39.19 42.39 30.44
CA ALA A 702 38.30 42.71 29.33
C ALA A 702 36.84 42.86 29.78
N TRP A 703 36.41 42.08 30.77
CA TRP A 703 35.07 42.18 31.37
C TRP A 703 34.86 43.51 32.08
N ARG A 704 35.83 43.93 32.89
CA ARG A 704 35.76 45.19 33.61
C ARG A 704 35.66 46.37 32.65
N VAL A 705 36.48 46.36 31.59
CA VAL A 705 36.50 47.40 30.55
C VAL A 705 35.19 47.44 29.74
N LEU A 706 34.54 46.29 29.53
CA LEU A 706 33.21 46.24 28.91
C LEU A 706 32.10 46.71 29.87
N GLY A 707 32.19 46.34 31.14
CA GLY A 707 31.20 46.71 32.17
C GLY A 707 31.21 48.20 32.51
N GLU A 708 32.39 48.84 32.51
CA GLU A 708 32.55 50.30 32.64
C GLU A 708 31.93 51.09 31.45
N LEU A 709 31.55 50.42 30.36
CA LEU A 709 30.87 51.02 29.20
C LEU A 709 29.36 50.73 29.17
N GLU A 710 28.85 49.86 30.05
CA GLU A 710 27.45 49.44 30.11
C GLU A 710 26.66 50.08 31.27
N GLU A 711 27.24 51.05 32.02
CA GLU A 711 26.42 51.91 32.89
C GLU A 711 25.46 52.75 32.01
N PRO A 712 24.13 52.62 32.20
CA PRO A 712 23.17 53.37 31.39
C PRO A 712 23.11 54.82 31.87
N ASP A 713 23.16 55.76 30.93
CA ASP A 713 22.61 57.10 31.13
C ASP A 713 21.21 56.96 31.75
N GLU A 714 21.02 57.52 32.94
CA GLU A 714 19.72 57.70 33.57
C GLU A 714 18.86 58.61 32.68
N ASP A 715 18.07 58.03 31.79
CA ASP A 715 16.88 58.66 31.22
C ASP A 715 15.82 57.59 30.97
N THR A 716 15.12 57.21 32.04
CA THR A 716 13.87 56.45 31.93
C THR A 716 12.72 57.43 32.06
N PRO A 717 11.96 57.76 31.00
CA PRO A 717 10.72 58.48 31.16
C PRO A 717 9.69 57.52 31.79
N THR A 718 9.19 57.93 32.95
CA THR A 718 8.01 57.40 33.61
C THR A 718 6.82 57.45 32.66
N VAL A 719 6.34 56.28 32.22
CA VAL A 719 5.00 56.17 31.63
C VAL A 719 4.01 56.02 32.79
N SER A 720 3.26 57.09 32.99
CA SER A 720 2.09 57.17 33.86
C SER A 720 1.02 56.16 33.46
N ALA A 721 0.43 55.52 34.46
CA ALA A 721 -0.89 54.91 34.35
C ALA A 721 -1.92 56.01 34.05
N ASP A 722 -2.71 55.83 33.00
CA ASP A 722 -4.16 56.08 32.96
C ASP A 722 -4.70 55.63 31.58
N ASP A 723 -5.93 55.08 31.63
CA ASP A 723 -6.82 54.48 30.61
C ASP A 723 -6.66 52.99 30.23
#